data_AF-B4KIW0-F1
#
_entry.id   AF-B4KIW0-F1
#
_cell.length_a   1.000
_cell.length_b   1.000
_cell.length_c   1.000
_cell.angle_alpha   90.00
_cell.angle_beta   90.00
_cell.angle_gamma   90.00
#
_symmetry.space_group_name_H-M   'P 1'
#
loop_
_entity.id
_entity.type
_entity.pdbx_description
1 polymer ?
#
loop_
_entity_poly.entity_id
_entity_poly.type
_entity_poly.pdbx_seq_one_letter_code
_entity_poly.pdbx_strand_id
1 'polypeptide(L)'
;MMGKNRIALTSLVGLLLATLGLISILNFERIQRRTLEWFMVLRPNSMLINLWQTPSLGMTANVFIFNWTNSEQFNNPNVKPRFEELGPYVFRERQEKLNVVWHPENYTVSYMRRSHFYFDQEASARNLTDSIVAPNTLSVGLLNKMQNWNPMLRTLMLMAINMNGNEPTFVRPADDWLFSGFDTPLIKISKMMPTRMVPELHFPYERIGYGYPRNDSEQIYGHHNVYTGQDDFSKLGQIARWRYDNVTAGQPDCKLSGSMGEFHPIPLRQGRPISYFVPDICRELILDYAGTTLFEGIPAFVYKGTPRNMANGTDNPDHSCYCTGNCKEVRSGVLNLSACWYDVPIFVSFPHFYNADPYYVDGVEGMKPDKDRHEMSVILEPTTGMLLDIKARLMISLLVEPRPGSIFRKSRRTFFPLVWVDYRVRITPDLLVYLNLLPISALMGKICSCIAVGLGLVLLLWYPRQIIVNIAKPHNMSTGCGSDVHIGSRIPVQAASTTPAARNHKRLASVQRSKSKRTGVKKATRVACKTTTKATSKAFCAGTARDADSNRHRKSQQKQQEQQPAEMTSRARHCAWRLSIVILGACCIAAGVYLLRNWIEIFTRMRGKEMALSPTSPAFESWKVSPLPLNFDVYLFNWTNPEDLYEGSKRKPHFVQLGPYRFREKPDKVDIEWHNHNASISFRKKAYFYFDAAGSNGTLQDIVTSVNTVAHAGAKRLSELNTLFQFVASTTLSSTQEVSETRTAEEWLFKGFVHKLVTLGKLISPEAVPYDRIGYQYGRNGSTSFDGDINMFTGADDIRKMGQIHSWNNKTHTGAYSGSCGNVMGSMGEFFPPNLNTSDPVYLYMPKMCRAVPLDYTETVTIHGITAYKYSGTRHAVDNGTMYPDTKCLCVDGQCFPAGVINVKYCSYNTSIFMSYPHFYLADPIYLEAVDGLQPEKEKHEFYMTLEPNAGVPMDVGGGFQANYLMEPVSGVALYARVPRVLLPLMWAEERVRVTEEIASNIGLVPLIVMLGQVFTGILLAGGLICTCWYPTRKLTSLCHSDDPKAKAAVLRPLTSLAVGASATGATLTVQQLFRQNPSHIERVGVRLLDYRRSSGIEDGDDGSSHGNTSRDRLIESCSPDVIIS
;
A
#
# COMPACT_ATOMS: atom_id res chain seq x y z
N MET A 1 -9.01 21.38 57.96
CA MET A 1 -8.24 20.12 57.77
C MET A 1 -7.84 19.78 56.32
N MET A 2 -8.34 20.45 55.26
CA MET A 2 -8.18 20.05 53.83
C MET A 2 -6.74 19.96 53.24
N GLY A 3 -5.68 20.16 54.02
CA GLY A 3 -4.29 20.15 53.52
C GLY A 3 -3.70 18.74 53.32
N LYS A 4 -3.78 17.86 54.34
CA LYS A 4 -2.99 16.62 54.38
C LYS A 4 -3.32 15.64 53.23
N ASN A 5 -4.61 15.37 52.99
CA ASN A 5 -5.01 14.36 52.01
C ASN A 5 -4.67 14.77 50.57
N ARG A 6 -4.74 16.08 50.24
CA ARG A 6 -4.32 16.58 48.92
C ARG A 6 -2.81 16.49 48.73
N ILE A 7 -2.01 16.80 49.76
CA ILE A 7 -0.54 16.63 49.72
C ILE A 7 -0.19 15.15 49.56
N ALA A 8 -0.80 14.25 50.35
CA ALA A 8 -0.60 12.82 50.25
C ALA A 8 -0.92 12.29 48.85
N LEU A 9 -2.07 12.69 48.27
CA LEU A 9 -2.48 12.27 46.93
C LEU A 9 -1.54 12.81 45.83
N THR A 10 -1.13 14.09 45.88
CA THR A 10 -0.22 14.64 44.86
C THR A 10 1.20 14.09 44.99
N SER A 11 1.67 13.81 46.20
CA SER A 11 2.98 13.16 46.41
C SER A 11 2.93 11.68 46.00
N LEU A 12 1.81 10.97 46.23
CA LEU A 12 1.60 9.61 45.76
C LEU A 12 1.59 9.53 44.23
N VAL A 13 0.88 10.45 43.57
CA VAL A 13 0.86 10.56 42.09
C VAL A 13 2.24 10.93 41.54
N GLY A 14 2.95 11.86 42.19
CA GLY A 14 4.34 12.20 41.84
C GLY A 14 5.31 11.03 42.02
N LEU A 15 5.13 10.23 43.07
CA LEU A 15 5.88 8.99 43.30
C LEU A 15 5.60 7.95 42.20
N LEU A 16 4.32 7.72 41.88
CA LEU A 16 3.89 6.80 40.81
C LEU A 16 4.43 7.22 39.43
N LEU A 17 4.38 8.50 39.09
CA LEU A 17 4.97 9.02 37.84
C LEU A 17 6.49 8.85 37.81
N ALA A 18 7.18 9.11 38.93
CA ALA A 18 8.62 8.93 39.02
C ALA A 18 9.04 7.44 38.96
N THR A 19 8.33 6.53 39.64
CA THR A 19 8.65 5.09 39.60
C THR A 19 8.27 4.46 38.28
N LEU A 20 7.10 4.74 37.71
CA LEU A 20 6.71 4.26 36.37
C LEU A 20 7.65 4.81 35.29
N GLY A 21 8.02 6.09 35.35
CA GLY A 21 9.00 6.69 34.44
C GLY A 21 10.38 6.02 34.55
N LEU A 22 10.86 5.75 35.76
CA LEU A 22 12.15 5.08 35.98
C LEU A 22 12.13 3.60 35.54
N ILE A 23 11.05 2.87 35.86
CA ILE A 23 10.83 1.49 35.41
C ILE A 23 10.75 1.44 33.87
N SER A 24 10.08 2.41 33.24
CA SER A 24 10.03 2.58 31.79
C SER A 24 11.44 2.77 31.21
N ILE A 25 12.23 3.74 31.71
CA ILE A 25 13.62 3.96 31.24
C ILE A 25 14.46 2.67 31.35
N LEU A 26 14.47 2.04 32.52
CA LEU A 26 15.30 0.87 32.81
C LEU A 26 14.90 -0.39 32.01
N ASN A 27 13.65 -0.48 31.56
CA ASN A 27 13.15 -1.61 30.79
C ASN A 27 12.82 -1.26 29.34
N PHE A 28 13.08 -0.04 28.87
CA PHE A 28 12.59 0.45 27.57
C PHE A 28 13.00 -0.47 26.42
N GLU A 29 14.27 -0.87 26.37
CA GLU A 29 14.84 -1.75 25.33
C GLU A 29 14.42 -3.23 25.47
N ARG A 30 13.73 -3.57 26.56
CA ARG A 30 13.09 -4.88 26.79
C ARG A 30 11.59 -4.85 26.45
N ILE A 31 10.94 -3.71 26.70
CA ILE A 31 9.55 -3.43 26.30
C ILE A 31 9.49 -3.29 24.78
N GLN A 32 10.27 -2.38 24.19
CA GLN A 32 10.35 -2.16 22.74
C GLN A 32 10.65 -3.46 21.98
N ARG A 33 11.54 -4.30 22.52
CA ARG A 33 11.86 -5.61 21.93
C ARG A 33 10.69 -6.57 21.99
N ARG A 34 10.00 -6.71 23.13
CA ARG A 34 8.77 -7.52 23.23
C ARG A 34 7.65 -7.00 22.34
N THR A 35 7.54 -5.69 22.17
CA THR A 35 6.61 -5.06 21.24
C THR A 35 6.96 -5.42 19.79
N LEU A 36 8.24 -5.34 19.41
CA LEU A 36 8.73 -5.73 18.08
C LEU A 36 8.54 -7.23 17.82
N GLU A 37 8.94 -8.09 18.75
CA GLU A 37 8.69 -9.53 18.74
C GLU A 37 7.18 -9.79 18.52
N TRP A 38 6.30 -9.14 19.28
CA TRP A 38 4.84 -9.29 19.16
C TRP A 38 4.26 -8.83 17.81
N PHE A 39 4.83 -7.78 17.20
CA PHE A 39 4.45 -7.30 15.86
C PHE A 39 4.99 -8.17 14.72
N MET A 40 6.14 -8.83 14.91
CA MET A 40 6.80 -9.63 13.86
C MET A 40 6.41 -11.12 13.85
N VAL A 41 5.61 -11.60 14.81
CA VAL A 41 4.98 -12.93 14.72
C VAL A 41 3.95 -12.94 13.59
N LEU A 42 4.08 -13.86 12.65
CA LEU A 42 3.09 -14.09 11.60
C LEU A 42 1.77 -14.58 12.24
N ARG A 43 0.69 -13.82 12.07
CA ARG A 43 -0.67 -14.17 12.52
C ARG A 43 -1.69 -13.83 11.45
N PRO A 44 -2.83 -14.56 11.36
CA PRO A 44 -3.96 -14.12 10.56
C PRO A 44 -4.41 -12.73 11.03
N ASN A 45 -4.84 -11.90 10.08
CA ASN A 45 -5.39 -10.56 10.30
C ASN A 45 -4.45 -9.60 11.06
N SER A 46 -3.12 -9.76 10.89
CA SER A 46 -2.12 -8.81 11.38
C SER A 46 -1.53 -7.98 10.25
N MET A 47 -1.16 -6.72 10.49
CA MET A 47 -0.61 -5.81 9.46
C MET A 47 0.59 -6.42 8.69
N LEU A 48 1.40 -7.24 9.36
CA LEU A 48 2.55 -7.93 8.75
C LEU A 48 2.15 -8.95 7.68
N ILE A 49 0.94 -9.52 7.72
CA ILE A 49 0.60 -10.63 6.82
C ILE A 49 0.55 -10.20 5.36
N ASN A 50 0.08 -8.99 5.09
CA ASN A 50 -0.02 -8.47 3.73
C ASN A 50 1.40 -8.23 3.17
N LEU A 51 2.27 -7.57 3.96
CA LEU A 51 3.69 -7.40 3.62
C LEU A 51 4.44 -8.74 3.43
N TRP A 52 4.00 -9.83 4.07
CA TRP A 52 4.56 -11.16 3.84
C TRP A 52 3.94 -11.85 2.61
N GLN A 53 2.64 -11.72 2.37
CA GLN A 53 1.95 -12.33 1.23
C GLN A 53 2.35 -11.66 -0.09
N THR A 54 2.35 -10.33 -0.12
CA THR A 54 2.65 -9.47 -1.28
C THR A 54 3.79 -8.50 -0.92
N PRO A 55 5.04 -8.98 -0.83
CA PRO A 55 6.16 -8.17 -0.38
C PRO A 55 6.45 -7.00 -1.33
N SER A 56 6.26 -5.78 -0.82
CA SER A 56 6.57 -4.50 -1.48
C SER A 56 8.07 -4.23 -1.50
N LEU A 57 8.81 -5.10 -2.21
CA LEU A 57 10.26 -5.04 -2.39
C LEU A 57 10.62 -4.87 -3.87
N GLY A 58 11.67 -4.08 -4.15
CA GLY A 58 12.22 -3.93 -5.49
C GLY A 58 13.00 -5.18 -5.90
N MET A 59 12.31 -6.15 -6.49
CA MET A 59 12.87 -7.41 -6.96
C MET A 59 13.23 -7.34 -8.45
N THR A 60 14.51 -7.57 -8.78
CA THR A 60 14.99 -7.59 -10.18
C THR A 60 15.94 -8.75 -10.45
N ALA A 61 15.71 -9.45 -11.56
CA ALA A 61 16.57 -10.51 -12.07
C ALA A 61 17.37 -9.98 -13.27
N ASN A 62 18.65 -9.67 -13.05
CA ASN A 62 19.57 -9.31 -14.13
C ASN A 62 20.17 -10.61 -14.69
N VAL A 63 19.69 -11.06 -15.86
CA VAL A 63 20.06 -12.35 -16.45
C VAL A 63 21.13 -12.18 -17.52
N PHE A 64 22.14 -13.05 -17.51
CA PHE A 64 23.26 -13.07 -18.43
C PHE A 64 23.41 -14.49 -19.01
N ILE A 65 23.27 -14.63 -20.33
CA ILE A 65 23.27 -15.93 -21.01
C ILE A 65 24.59 -16.13 -21.74
N PHE A 66 25.13 -17.35 -21.73
CA PHE A 66 26.40 -17.69 -22.38
C PHE A 66 26.17 -18.25 -23.78
N ASN A 67 26.45 -17.44 -24.79
CA ASN A 67 26.36 -17.82 -26.20
C ASN A 67 27.58 -18.66 -26.62
N TRP A 68 27.36 -19.85 -27.19
CA TRP A 68 28.42 -20.79 -27.54
C TRP A 68 28.94 -20.56 -28.97
N THR A 69 30.04 -19.82 -29.06
CA THR A 69 30.57 -19.23 -30.31
C THR A 69 31.40 -20.17 -31.21
N ASN A 70 31.62 -21.43 -30.82
CA ASN A 70 32.38 -22.42 -31.60
C ASN A 70 31.75 -23.83 -31.56
N SER A 71 30.41 -23.86 -31.50
CA SER A 71 29.58 -25.07 -31.40
C SER A 71 29.91 -26.16 -32.42
N GLU A 72 30.21 -25.80 -33.66
CA GLU A 72 30.54 -26.75 -34.75
C GLU A 72 31.71 -27.69 -34.40
N GLN A 73 32.67 -27.25 -33.57
CA GLN A 73 33.88 -28.00 -33.24
C GLN A 73 33.74 -28.91 -32.01
N PHE A 74 32.53 -29.07 -31.47
CA PHE A 74 32.25 -29.79 -30.20
C PHE A 74 32.78 -31.22 -30.08
N ASN A 75 32.95 -31.93 -31.19
CA ASN A 75 33.47 -33.30 -31.24
C ASN A 75 35.00 -33.36 -31.44
N ASN A 76 35.71 -32.23 -31.35
CA ASN A 76 37.18 -32.17 -31.31
C ASN A 76 37.66 -32.00 -29.85
N PRO A 77 38.25 -33.02 -29.21
CA PRO A 77 38.63 -32.96 -27.79
C PRO A 77 39.74 -31.92 -27.50
N ASN A 78 40.53 -31.55 -28.51
CA ASN A 78 41.66 -30.62 -28.38
C ASN A 78 41.23 -29.15 -28.35
N VAL A 79 40.02 -28.83 -28.80
CA VAL A 79 39.49 -27.45 -28.84
C VAL A 79 38.74 -27.14 -27.54
N LYS A 80 38.86 -25.92 -27.00
CA LYS A 80 38.04 -25.49 -25.86
C LYS A 80 36.71 -24.90 -26.35
N PRO A 81 35.56 -25.23 -25.73
CA PRO A 81 34.32 -24.54 -26.04
C PRO A 81 34.39 -23.11 -25.51
N ARG A 82 34.03 -22.14 -26.37
CA ARG A 82 34.23 -20.70 -26.15
C ARG A 82 32.89 -19.99 -26.04
N PHE A 83 32.66 -19.36 -24.89
CA PHE A 83 31.40 -18.72 -24.54
C PHE A 83 31.54 -17.20 -24.50
N GLU A 84 30.50 -16.50 -24.94
CA GLU A 84 30.38 -15.05 -24.84
C GLU A 84 29.22 -14.68 -23.90
N GLU A 85 29.45 -13.74 -22.99
CA GLU A 85 28.44 -13.24 -22.07
C GLU A 85 27.51 -12.24 -22.78
N LEU A 86 26.22 -12.60 -22.90
CA LEU A 86 25.17 -11.72 -23.41
C LEU A 86 24.24 -11.30 -22.27
N GLY A 87 24.20 -10.00 -21.97
CA GLY A 87 23.30 -9.40 -20.97
C GLY A 87 23.79 -8.01 -20.51
N PRO A 88 23.16 -7.43 -19.47
CA PRO A 88 22.00 -7.96 -18.77
C PRO A 88 20.72 -7.89 -19.63
N TYR A 89 19.93 -8.96 -19.57
CA TYR A 89 18.49 -8.92 -19.80
C TYR A 89 17.85 -8.73 -18.43
N VAL A 90 17.25 -7.56 -18.19
CA VAL A 90 16.68 -7.19 -16.89
C VAL A 90 15.20 -7.54 -16.88
N PHE A 91 14.80 -8.34 -15.89
CA PHE A 91 13.40 -8.58 -15.57
C PHE A 91 13.12 -8.03 -14.18
N ARG A 92 11.98 -7.38 -14.00
CA ARG A 92 11.44 -7.05 -12.68
C ARG A 92 10.45 -8.14 -12.27
N GLU A 93 10.39 -8.45 -10.98
CA GLU A 93 9.48 -9.46 -10.43
C GLU A 93 8.41 -8.82 -9.55
N ARG A 94 7.15 -9.28 -9.66
CA ARG A 94 6.13 -9.13 -8.61
C ARG A 94 5.85 -10.53 -8.04
N GLN A 95 6.07 -10.70 -6.74
CA GLN A 95 5.88 -11.96 -6.02
C GLN A 95 4.62 -11.89 -5.13
N GLU A 96 3.87 -12.99 -5.08
CA GLU A 96 2.70 -13.16 -4.21
C GLU A 96 2.64 -14.59 -3.62
N LYS A 97 2.00 -14.72 -2.46
CA LYS A 97 1.75 -15.99 -1.77
C LYS A 97 0.26 -16.33 -1.78
N LEU A 98 -0.09 -17.41 -2.46
CA LEU A 98 -1.45 -17.93 -2.60
C LEU A 98 -1.70 -19.13 -1.69
N ASN A 99 -2.97 -19.50 -1.55
CA ASN A 99 -3.42 -20.70 -0.83
C ASN A 99 -2.86 -20.77 0.60
N VAL A 100 -2.92 -19.65 1.33
CA VAL A 100 -2.32 -19.49 2.66
C VAL A 100 -3.16 -20.19 3.73
N VAL A 101 -2.65 -21.29 4.28
CA VAL A 101 -3.32 -22.12 5.30
C VAL A 101 -2.53 -22.10 6.61
N TRP A 102 -3.20 -21.76 7.71
CA TRP A 102 -2.59 -21.68 9.03
C TRP A 102 -2.71 -23.01 9.79
N HIS A 103 -1.66 -23.38 10.53
CA HIS A 103 -1.62 -24.61 11.35
C HIS A 103 -1.30 -24.27 12.81
N PRO A 104 -2.31 -23.89 13.63
CA PRO A 104 -2.10 -23.43 15.00
C PRO A 104 -1.40 -24.47 15.90
N GLU A 105 -1.69 -25.76 15.71
CA GLU A 105 -1.14 -26.87 16.51
C GLU A 105 0.39 -27.01 16.40
N ASN A 106 0.94 -26.67 15.23
CA ASN A 106 2.38 -26.82 14.92
C ASN A 106 3.10 -25.47 14.76
N TYR A 107 2.39 -24.36 14.96
CA TYR A 107 2.88 -22.98 14.79
C TYR A 107 3.53 -22.73 13.41
N THR A 108 2.94 -23.28 12.36
CA THR A 108 3.37 -23.07 10.96
C THR A 108 2.27 -22.48 10.09
N VAL A 109 2.68 -21.91 8.95
CA VAL A 109 1.80 -21.44 7.88
C VAL A 109 2.27 -22.04 6.56
N SER A 110 1.32 -22.60 5.81
CA SER A 110 1.49 -23.18 4.48
C SER A 110 1.10 -22.18 3.40
N TYR A 111 1.76 -22.22 2.24
CA TYR A 111 1.43 -21.40 1.07
C TYR A 111 2.04 -21.96 -0.22
N MET A 112 1.59 -21.44 -1.37
CA MET A 112 2.26 -21.57 -2.66
C MET A 112 2.74 -20.19 -3.14
N ARG A 113 3.91 -20.11 -3.78
CA ARG A 113 4.41 -18.86 -4.39
C ARG A 113 3.90 -18.75 -5.82
N ARG A 114 3.48 -17.56 -6.25
CA ARG A 114 3.39 -17.16 -7.67
C ARG A 114 4.30 -15.96 -7.91
N SER A 115 4.94 -15.92 -9.07
CA SER A 115 5.87 -14.85 -9.46
C SER A 115 5.60 -14.40 -10.90
N HIS A 116 5.36 -13.11 -11.10
CA HIS A 116 5.19 -12.49 -12.41
C HIS A 116 6.47 -11.74 -12.81
N PHE A 117 7.07 -12.13 -13.93
CA PHE A 117 8.28 -11.52 -14.48
C PHE A 117 7.92 -10.67 -15.69
N TYR A 118 8.30 -9.38 -15.65
CA TYR A 118 8.13 -8.44 -16.74
C TYR A 118 9.49 -7.89 -17.19
N PHE A 119 9.72 -7.89 -18.50
CA PHE A 119 10.98 -7.47 -19.11
C PHE A 119 11.12 -5.94 -19.09
N ASP A 120 12.26 -5.45 -18.60
CA ASP A 120 12.60 -4.03 -18.54
C ASP A 120 13.55 -3.69 -19.69
N GLN A 121 12.98 -3.19 -20.79
CA GLN A 121 13.71 -2.84 -22.00
C GLN A 121 14.62 -1.60 -21.82
N GLU A 122 14.39 -0.76 -20.81
CA GLU A 122 15.20 0.44 -20.54
C GLU A 122 16.42 0.12 -19.67
N ALA A 123 16.26 -0.79 -18.70
CA ALA A 123 17.37 -1.29 -17.88
C ALA A 123 18.21 -2.38 -18.58
N SER A 124 17.68 -3.03 -19.63
CA SER A 124 18.38 -4.06 -20.40
C SER A 124 19.36 -3.49 -21.42
N ALA A 125 20.54 -4.11 -21.53
CA ALA A 125 21.54 -3.71 -22.52
C ALA A 125 21.30 -4.33 -23.92
N ARG A 126 20.35 -5.26 -24.04
CA ARG A 126 20.06 -6.08 -25.23
C ARG A 126 18.56 -6.39 -25.32
N ASN A 127 18.09 -6.73 -26.51
CA ASN A 127 16.69 -7.08 -26.76
C ASN A 127 16.50 -8.59 -26.69
N LEU A 128 15.30 -9.05 -26.32
CA LEU A 128 15.00 -10.49 -26.22
C LEU A 128 15.01 -11.25 -27.56
N THR A 129 15.15 -10.52 -28.68
CA THR A 129 15.33 -11.06 -30.03
C THR A 129 16.74 -11.57 -30.32
N ASP A 130 17.73 -11.27 -29.47
CA ASP A 130 19.12 -11.69 -29.65
C ASP A 130 19.22 -13.23 -29.79
N SER A 131 19.86 -13.70 -30.85
CA SER A 131 19.94 -15.14 -31.15
C SER A 131 21.08 -15.80 -30.37
N ILE A 132 20.77 -16.88 -29.66
CA ILE A 132 21.68 -17.55 -28.73
C ILE A 132 21.82 -19.02 -29.12
N VAL A 133 23.08 -19.44 -29.29
CA VAL A 133 23.50 -20.82 -29.50
C VAL A 133 23.84 -21.45 -28.14
N ALA A 134 23.14 -22.52 -27.77
CA ALA A 134 23.42 -23.26 -26.52
C ALA A 134 23.26 -24.78 -26.72
N PRO A 135 23.92 -25.63 -25.91
CA PRO A 135 23.86 -27.08 -26.07
C PRO A 135 22.45 -27.65 -25.88
N ASN A 136 22.16 -28.77 -26.54
CA ASN A 136 20.92 -29.52 -26.37
C ASN A 136 20.88 -30.21 -24.99
N THR A 137 20.43 -29.47 -23.97
CA THR A 137 20.34 -29.89 -22.57
C THR A 137 19.48 -31.14 -22.37
N LEU A 138 18.35 -31.23 -23.09
CA LEU A 138 17.44 -32.38 -23.02
C LEU A 138 18.10 -33.67 -23.50
N SER A 139 18.83 -33.65 -24.63
CA SER A 139 19.56 -34.82 -25.10
C SER A 139 20.60 -35.31 -24.09
N VAL A 140 21.30 -34.40 -23.39
CA VAL A 140 22.28 -34.77 -22.37
C VAL A 140 21.61 -35.35 -21.11
N GLY A 141 20.53 -34.73 -20.62
CA GLY A 141 19.79 -35.22 -19.46
C GLY A 141 19.08 -36.56 -19.71
N LEU A 142 18.41 -36.69 -20.86
CA LEU A 142 17.78 -37.94 -21.28
C LEU A 142 18.80 -39.08 -21.39
N LEU A 143 19.98 -38.83 -21.99
CA LEU A 143 21.03 -39.84 -22.09
C LEU A 143 21.63 -40.23 -20.72
N ASN A 144 21.64 -39.30 -19.75
CA ASN A 144 22.01 -39.61 -18.36
C ASN A 144 20.99 -40.58 -17.74
N LYS A 145 19.69 -40.27 -17.84
CA LYS A 145 18.60 -41.08 -17.29
C LYS A 145 18.48 -42.46 -17.96
N MET A 146 18.72 -42.53 -19.26
CA MET A 146 18.77 -43.77 -20.07
C MET A 146 19.83 -44.79 -19.64
N GLN A 147 20.78 -44.44 -18.77
CA GLN A 147 21.77 -45.40 -18.26
C GLN A 147 21.12 -46.51 -17.41
N ASN A 148 20.05 -46.19 -16.69
CA ASN A 148 19.36 -47.12 -15.78
C ASN A 148 18.20 -47.89 -16.46
N TRP A 149 17.94 -47.63 -17.74
CA TRP A 149 16.87 -48.28 -18.50
C TRP A 149 17.31 -49.63 -19.08
N ASN A 150 16.35 -50.52 -19.33
CA ASN A 150 16.66 -51.83 -19.92
C ASN A 150 17.25 -51.68 -21.34
N PRO A 151 18.08 -52.64 -21.82
CA PRO A 151 18.81 -52.49 -23.08
C PRO A 151 17.92 -52.31 -24.32
N MET A 152 16.73 -52.93 -24.34
CA MET A 152 15.79 -52.81 -25.46
C MET A 152 15.18 -51.41 -25.55
N LEU A 153 14.67 -50.90 -24.43
CA LEU A 153 14.10 -49.54 -24.34
C LEU A 153 15.18 -48.48 -24.63
N ARG A 154 16.39 -48.66 -24.08
CA ARG A 154 17.54 -47.79 -24.36
C ARG A 154 17.88 -47.78 -25.85
N THR A 155 17.85 -48.93 -26.52
CA THR A 155 18.13 -49.03 -27.97
C THR A 155 17.04 -48.36 -28.81
N LEU A 156 15.76 -48.60 -28.50
CA LEU A 156 14.62 -47.96 -29.15
C LEU A 156 14.68 -46.42 -29.04
N MET A 157 15.02 -45.92 -27.85
CA MET A 157 15.12 -44.48 -27.60
C MET A 157 16.36 -43.85 -28.24
N LEU A 158 17.50 -44.56 -28.30
CA LEU A 158 18.64 -44.12 -29.12
C LEU A 158 18.28 -44.04 -30.60
N MET A 159 17.46 -44.97 -31.12
CA MET A 159 16.98 -44.91 -32.51
C MET A 159 16.06 -43.69 -32.73
N ALA A 160 15.12 -43.42 -31.83
CA ALA A 160 14.24 -42.25 -31.90
C ALA A 160 15.01 -40.91 -31.85
N ILE A 161 16.03 -40.81 -30.99
CA ILE A 161 16.93 -39.63 -30.92
C ILE A 161 17.70 -39.46 -32.24
N ASN A 162 18.26 -40.54 -32.80
CA ASN A 162 18.99 -40.46 -34.08
C ASN A 162 18.10 -40.06 -35.26
N MET A 163 16.81 -40.41 -35.25
CA MET A 163 15.87 -40.03 -36.33
C MET A 163 15.44 -38.56 -36.23
N ASN A 164 15.08 -38.07 -35.04
CA ASN A 164 14.34 -36.81 -34.89
C ASN A 164 14.98 -35.79 -33.91
N GLY A 165 16.07 -36.11 -33.21
CA GLY A 165 16.59 -35.31 -32.09
C GLY A 165 18.12 -35.20 -32.00
N ASN A 166 18.83 -35.45 -33.11
CA ASN A 166 20.29 -35.58 -33.16
C ASN A 166 21.06 -34.24 -33.19
N GLU A 167 20.37 -33.11 -33.02
CA GLU A 167 20.98 -31.77 -33.01
C GLU A 167 21.80 -31.53 -31.73
N PRO A 168 23.08 -31.12 -31.80
CA PRO A 168 23.93 -30.92 -30.63
C PRO A 168 23.68 -29.59 -29.91
N THR A 169 23.10 -28.62 -30.60
CA THR A 169 22.81 -27.25 -30.14
C THR A 169 21.47 -26.80 -30.66
N PHE A 170 20.75 -26.00 -29.88
CA PHE A 170 19.64 -25.21 -30.37
C PHE A 170 20.08 -23.75 -30.59
N VAL A 171 19.47 -23.10 -31.58
CA VAL A 171 19.63 -21.68 -31.88
C VAL A 171 18.26 -21.02 -31.76
N ARG A 172 18.08 -20.17 -30.76
CA ARG A 172 16.78 -19.56 -30.39
C ARG A 172 16.98 -18.12 -29.91
N PRO A 173 15.97 -17.24 -30.00
CA PRO A 173 16.02 -15.92 -29.38
C PRO A 173 16.16 -16.05 -27.84
N ALA A 174 16.61 -14.98 -27.18
CA ALA A 174 16.75 -14.96 -25.73
C ALA A 174 15.42 -15.18 -24.99
N ASP A 175 14.27 -14.74 -25.54
CA ASP A 175 12.95 -14.96 -24.90
C ASP A 175 12.58 -16.45 -24.77
N ASP A 176 12.80 -17.22 -25.85
CA ASP A 176 12.60 -18.67 -25.91
C ASP A 176 13.48 -19.38 -24.86
N TRP A 177 14.74 -18.95 -24.71
CA TRP A 177 15.66 -19.49 -23.70
C TRP A 177 15.29 -19.08 -22.26
N LEU A 178 14.50 -18.03 -22.07
CA LEU A 178 14.12 -17.52 -20.75
C LEU A 178 12.70 -17.94 -20.36
N PHE A 179 11.71 -17.05 -20.49
CA PHE A 179 10.39 -17.22 -19.87
C PHE A 179 9.29 -17.68 -20.83
N SER A 180 9.41 -17.46 -22.14
CA SER A 180 8.41 -17.92 -23.12
C SER A 180 8.53 -19.41 -23.46
N GLY A 181 9.76 -19.93 -23.42
CA GLY A 181 10.06 -21.34 -23.71
C GLY A 181 9.87 -21.72 -25.18
N PHE A 182 10.58 -22.76 -25.63
CA PHE A 182 10.43 -23.36 -26.96
C PHE A 182 10.15 -24.87 -26.91
N ASP A 183 9.48 -25.39 -27.93
CA ASP A 183 9.23 -26.82 -28.08
C ASP A 183 10.42 -27.54 -28.74
N THR A 184 10.55 -28.85 -28.47
CA THR A 184 11.58 -29.69 -29.09
C THR A 184 10.99 -31.02 -29.59
N PRO A 185 11.63 -31.69 -30.56
CA PRO A 185 11.21 -33.02 -31.01
C PRO A 185 11.15 -34.05 -29.88
N LEU A 186 12.04 -33.95 -28.87
CA LEU A 186 12.05 -34.87 -27.72
C LEU A 186 10.78 -34.74 -26.86
N ILE A 187 10.29 -33.52 -26.64
CA ILE A 187 9.03 -33.29 -25.89
C ILE A 187 7.81 -33.83 -26.66
N LYS A 188 7.84 -33.74 -28.01
CA LYS A 188 6.80 -34.33 -28.86
C LYS A 188 6.82 -35.86 -28.80
N ILE A 189 8.01 -36.47 -28.83
CA ILE A 189 8.19 -37.93 -28.67
C ILE A 189 7.72 -38.37 -27.27
N SER A 190 8.07 -37.67 -26.20
CA SER A 190 7.65 -38.03 -24.84
C SER A 190 6.14 -37.95 -24.62
N LYS A 191 5.44 -37.03 -25.31
CA LYS A 191 3.98 -36.94 -25.30
C LYS A 191 3.30 -38.03 -26.14
N MET A 192 4.00 -38.58 -27.14
CA MET A 192 3.50 -39.65 -28.00
C MET A 192 3.67 -41.05 -27.37
N MET A 193 4.65 -41.22 -26.47
CA MET A 193 4.83 -42.47 -25.72
C MET A 193 3.88 -42.56 -24.52
N PRO A 194 3.15 -43.69 -24.32
CA PRO A 194 2.32 -43.86 -23.14
C PRO A 194 3.15 -43.83 -21.84
N THR A 195 2.76 -42.99 -20.89
CA THR A 195 3.44 -42.86 -19.58
C THR A 195 3.46 -44.14 -18.75
N ARG A 196 2.55 -45.09 -19.02
CA ARG A 196 2.58 -46.45 -18.45
C ARG A 196 3.75 -47.31 -18.93
N MET A 197 4.38 -46.95 -20.06
CA MET A 197 5.46 -47.71 -20.70
C MET A 197 6.84 -47.13 -20.40
N VAL A 198 6.95 -45.81 -20.21
CA VAL A 198 8.17 -45.11 -19.77
C VAL A 198 7.81 -43.96 -18.81
N PRO A 199 7.52 -44.24 -17.51
CA PRO A 199 7.21 -43.20 -16.53
C PRO A 199 8.31 -42.13 -16.41
N GLU A 200 9.58 -42.53 -16.57
CA GLU A 200 10.76 -41.69 -16.42
C GLU A 200 10.87 -40.58 -17.48
N LEU A 201 10.13 -40.73 -18.60
CA LEU A 201 10.08 -39.82 -19.75
C LEU A 201 8.91 -38.83 -19.65
N HIS A 202 8.09 -38.87 -18.58
CA HIS A 202 7.00 -37.92 -18.40
C HIS A 202 7.52 -36.50 -18.10
N PHE A 203 7.61 -35.67 -19.13
CA PHE A 203 7.78 -34.22 -18.98
C PHE A 203 6.43 -33.58 -18.65
N PRO A 204 6.30 -32.84 -17.52
CA PRO A 204 5.05 -32.19 -17.13
C PRO A 204 4.74 -30.90 -17.91
N TYR A 205 5.67 -30.46 -18.77
CA TYR A 205 5.62 -29.16 -19.44
C TYR A 205 5.72 -29.29 -20.97
N GLU A 206 5.15 -28.33 -21.70
CA GLU A 206 5.04 -28.39 -23.17
C GLU A 206 6.27 -27.85 -23.91
N ARG A 207 7.08 -27.06 -23.21
CA ARG A 207 8.24 -26.32 -23.72
C ARG A 207 9.39 -26.39 -22.71
N ILE A 208 10.57 -25.92 -23.11
CA ILE A 208 11.73 -25.70 -22.24
C ILE A 208 12.28 -24.29 -22.37
N GLY A 209 12.88 -23.83 -21.27
CA GLY A 209 13.67 -22.60 -21.14
C GLY A 209 14.30 -22.60 -19.75
N TYR A 210 15.32 -21.78 -19.50
CA TYR A 210 15.94 -21.65 -18.17
C TYR A 210 14.99 -21.00 -17.15
N GLY A 211 14.07 -20.16 -17.64
CA GLY A 211 13.00 -19.52 -16.86
C GLY A 211 11.60 -20.09 -17.11
N TYR A 212 11.42 -21.15 -17.92
CA TYR A 212 10.10 -21.68 -18.23
C TYR A 212 9.80 -22.97 -17.44
N PRO A 213 8.58 -23.17 -16.91
CA PRO A 213 7.48 -22.21 -16.74
C PRO A 213 7.51 -21.56 -15.34
N ARG A 214 8.30 -20.50 -15.14
CA ARG A 214 8.33 -19.73 -13.87
C ARG A 214 7.34 -18.58 -13.81
N ASN A 215 7.00 -17.99 -14.96
CA ASN A 215 6.11 -16.84 -15.04
C ASN A 215 4.67 -17.28 -14.77
N ASP A 216 3.97 -16.59 -13.85
CA ASP A 216 2.59 -16.87 -13.40
C ASP A 216 2.33 -18.32 -12.91
N SER A 217 3.38 -19.08 -12.56
CA SER A 217 3.31 -20.50 -12.23
C SER A 217 3.45 -20.76 -10.73
N GLU A 218 2.50 -21.51 -10.16
CA GLU A 218 2.47 -21.85 -8.73
C GLU A 218 3.20 -23.17 -8.42
N GLN A 219 3.06 -24.17 -9.30
CA GLN A 219 3.51 -25.54 -9.04
C GLN A 219 5.03 -25.69 -9.01
N ILE A 220 5.76 -24.87 -9.78
CA ILE A 220 7.22 -25.01 -9.96
C ILE A 220 7.99 -24.71 -8.68
N TYR A 221 7.57 -23.70 -7.92
CA TYR A 221 8.14 -23.36 -6.61
C TYR A 221 7.74 -24.38 -5.54
N GLY A 222 6.59 -25.02 -5.71
CA GLY A 222 6.06 -26.04 -4.81
C GLY A 222 5.37 -25.46 -3.57
N HIS A 223 4.83 -26.36 -2.76
CA HIS A 223 4.16 -26.01 -1.52
C HIS A 223 5.18 -25.77 -0.39
N HIS A 224 5.16 -24.59 0.21
CA HIS A 224 6.00 -24.20 1.34
C HIS A 224 5.22 -24.33 2.65
N ASN A 225 5.88 -24.72 3.74
CA ASN A 225 5.38 -24.60 5.11
C ASN A 225 6.50 -24.02 5.99
N VAL A 226 6.23 -22.89 6.65
CA VAL A 226 7.21 -22.12 7.43
C VAL A 226 6.73 -21.84 8.85
N TYR A 227 7.65 -21.68 9.80
CA TYR A 227 7.32 -21.35 11.19
C TYR A 227 6.89 -19.88 11.37
N THR A 228 5.81 -19.67 12.12
CA THR A 228 5.21 -18.34 12.35
C THR A 228 5.93 -17.48 13.38
N GLY A 229 6.85 -18.07 14.16
CA GLY A 229 7.51 -17.43 15.30
C GLY A 229 6.64 -17.32 16.56
N GLN A 230 5.44 -17.92 16.58
CA GLN A 230 4.48 -17.76 17.70
C GLN A 230 4.85 -18.55 18.97
N ASP A 231 5.41 -19.75 18.82
CA ASP A 231 5.97 -20.57 19.91
C ASP A 231 7.38 -20.05 20.26
N ASP A 232 8.32 -20.30 19.35
CA ASP A 232 9.70 -19.85 19.45
C ASP A 232 9.98 -18.83 18.35
N PHE A 233 10.15 -17.58 18.76
CA PHE A 233 10.46 -16.48 17.85
C PHE A 233 11.75 -16.74 17.05
N SER A 234 12.70 -17.50 17.59
CA SER A 234 13.95 -17.82 16.89
C SER A 234 13.75 -18.70 15.65
N LYS A 235 12.55 -19.29 15.47
CA LYS A 235 12.13 -20.04 14.27
C LYS A 235 11.45 -19.17 13.21
N LEU A 236 11.14 -17.89 13.45
CA LEU A 236 10.39 -17.05 12.51
C LEU A 236 10.95 -17.11 11.08
N GLY A 237 10.10 -17.47 10.12
CA GLY A 237 10.46 -17.52 8.69
C GLY A 237 11.34 -18.71 8.28
N GLN A 238 11.69 -19.61 9.20
CA GLN A 238 12.41 -20.85 8.87
C GLN A 238 11.51 -21.85 8.14
N ILE A 239 12.08 -22.55 7.16
CA ILE A 239 11.40 -23.64 6.44
C ILE A 239 11.16 -24.82 7.40
N ALA A 240 9.94 -25.35 7.41
CA ALA A 240 9.56 -26.53 8.18
C ALA A 240 9.29 -27.74 7.26
N ARG A 241 8.65 -27.51 6.11
CA ARG A 241 8.50 -28.48 5.02
C ARG A 241 8.50 -27.78 3.65
N TRP A 242 9.00 -28.45 2.63
CA TRP A 242 8.96 -28.02 1.24
C TRP A 242 8.52 -29.17 0.33
N ARG A 243 7.59 -28.92 -0.58
CA ARG A 243 6.92 -29.96 -1.39
C ARG A 243 6.37 -31.11 -0.54
N TYR A 244 5.82 -30.75 0.63
CA TYR A 244 5.28 -31.61 1.69
C TYR A 244 6.31 -32.41 2.53
N ASP A 245 7.55 -32.56 2.06
CA ASP A 245 8.64 -33.25 2.77
C ASP A 245 9.40 -32.35 3.76
N ASN A 246 10.08 -32.96 4.74
CA ASN A 246 10.99 -32.30 5.68
C ASN A 246 12.49 -32.44 5.31
N VAL A 247 12.76 -32.97 4.12
CA VAL A 247 14.09 -33.25 3.56
C VAL A 247 14.24 -32.60 2.19
N THR A 248 15.47 -32.52 1.70
CA THR A 248 15.78 -32.01 0.36
C THR A 248 15.25 -32.95 -0.73
N ALA A 249 14.63 -32.38 -1.76
CA ALA A 249 14.13 -33.13 -2.91
C ALA A 249 15.24 -34.01 -3.53
N GLY A 250 15.03 -35.32 -3.51
CA GLY A 250 15.97 -36.31 -4.03
C GLY A 250 17.23 -36.54 -3.20
N GLN A 251 17.36 -35.97 -1.98
CA GLN A 251 18.48 -36.18 -1.05
C GLN A 251 17.92 -36.40 0.38
N PRO A 252 17.45 -37.61 0.72
CA PRO A 252 16.70 -37.87 1.96
C PRO A 252 17.53 -37.72 3.23
N ASP A 253 18.85 -37.84 3.15
CA ASP A 253 19.76 -37.63 4.29
C ASP A 253 19.97 -36.14 4.64
N CYS A 254 19.63 -35.22 3.72
CA CYS A 254 19.71 -33.78 3.95
C CYS A 254 18.37 -33.22 4.44
N LYS A 255 18.30 -32.89 5.73
CA LYS A 255 17.17 -32.15 6.33
C LYS A 255 17.07 -30.73 5.77
N LEU A 256 15.86 -30.17 5.77
CA LEU A 256 15.65 -28.75 5.43
C LEU A 256 16.08 -27.83 6.59
N SER A 257 16.73 -26.72 6.24
CA SER A 257 17.22 -25.69 7.17
C SER A 257 17.38 -24.33 6.48
N GLY A 258 17.36 -23.25 7.26
CA GLY A 258 17.42 -21.85 6.80
C GLY A 258 16.06 -21.14 6.75
N SER A 259 16.07 -19.81 6.57
CA SER A 259 14.85 -19.03 6.33
C SER A 259 14.53 -18.88 4.85
N MET A 260 13.27 -18.56 4.54
CA MET A 260 12.85 -18.23 3.16
C MET A 260 13.34 -16.84 2.69
N GLY A 261 13.86 -16.03 3.62
CA GLY A 261 14.67 -14.85 3.34
C GLY A 261 13.96 -13.48 3.42
N GLU A 262 12.65 -13.45 3.61
CA GLU A 262 11.92 -12.18 3.82
C GLU A 262 12.05 -11.66 5.26
N PHE A 263 12.11 -12.57 6.22
CA PHE A 263 12.34 -12.28 7.64
C PHE A 263 13.46 -13.17 8.22
N HIS A 264 14.22 -12.61 9.16
CA HIS A 264 15.25 -13.33 9.90
C HIS A 264 14.99 -13.33 11.41
N PRO A 265 15.31 -14.45 12.10
CA PRO A 265 15.26 -14.52 13.56
C PRO A 265 16.07 -13.40 14.26
N ILE A 266 15.39 -12.57 15.05
CA ILE A 266 16.03 -11.52 15.85
C ILE A 266 16.39 -11.96 17.28
N PRO A 267 17.34 -11.29 17.95
CA PRO A 267 18.25 -10.28 17.40
C PRO A 267 19.40 -10.91 16.60
N LEU A 268 19.75 -10.29 15.46
CA LEU A 268 20.92 -10.70 14.69
C LEU A 268 22.18 -10.48 15.54
N ARG A 269 23.01 -11.51 15.66
CA ARG A 269 24.22 -11.47 16.51
C ARG A 269 25.45 -11.27 15.64
N GLN A 270 26.19 -10.21 15.93
CA GLN A 270 27.44 -9.88 15.24
C GLN A 270 28.39 -11.09 15.24
N GLY A 271 29.00 -11.38 14.08
CA GLY A 271 29.95 -12.48 13.94
C GLY A 271 29.34 -13.89 13.88
N ARG A 272 28.01 -14.05 13.95
CA ARG A 272 27.34 -15.33 13.61
C ARG A 272 26.94 -15.34 12.14
N PRO A 273 27.02 -16.50 11.43
CA PRO A 273 26.41 -16.64 10.11
C PRO A 273 24.88 -16.65 10.21
N ILE A 274 24.24 -16.44 9.06
CA ILE A 274 22.80 -16.66 8.82
C ILE A 274 22.65 -17.68 7.69
N SER A 275 21.48 -18.31 7.56
CA SER A 275 21.23 -19.25 6.47
C SER A 275 19.86 -19.11 5.84
N TYR A 276 19.81 -19.43 4.54
CA TYR A 276 18.66 -19.31 3.65
C TYR A 276 18.39 -20.67 3.01
N PHE A 277 17.14 -21.12 3.01
CA PHE A 277 16.73 -22.18 2.09
C PHE A 277 16.44 -21.56 0.72
N VAL A 278 17.09 -22.07 -0.33
CA VAL A 278 16.92 -21.57 -1.71
C VAL A 278 16.28 -22.67 -2.56
N PRO A 279 14.96 -22.62 -2.80
CA PRO A 279 14.22 -23.65 -3.55
C PRO A 279 14.78 -23.91 -4.95
N ASP A 280 15.29 -22.87 -5.61
CA ASP A 280 15.78 -22.92 -6.99
C ASP A 280 17.06 -23.77 -7.17
N ILE A 281 17.76 -24.03 -6.07
CA ILE A 281 18.89 -24.97 -6.01
C ILE A 281 18.64 -26.15 -5.07
N CYS A 282 17.42 -26.29 -4.54
CA CYS A 282 17.01 -27.27 -3.54
C CYS A 282 17.93 -27.36 -2.30
N ARG A 283 18.60 -26.28 -1.86
CA ARG A 283 19.66 -26.34 -0.83
C ARG A 283 19.64 -25.15 0.12
N GLU A 284 20.22 -25.35 1.30
CA GLU A 284 20.58 -24.25 2.21
C GLU A 284 21.86 -23.54 1.71
N LEU A 285 21.89 -22.21 1.79
CA LEU A 285 23.09 -21.37 1.67
C LEU A 285 23.37 -20.68 3.01
N ILE A 286 24.63 -20.73 3.46
CA ILE A 286 25.08 -20.14 4.73
C ILE A 286 25.96 -18.92 4.43
N LEU A 287 25.49 -17.74 4.84
CA LEU A 287 26.18 -16.47 4.62
C LEU A 287 26.92 -16.05 5.89
N ASP A 288 28.24 -15.88 5.79
CA ASP A 288 29.08 -15.50 6.91
C ASP A 288 29.07 -13.97 7.10
N TYR A 289 29.11 -13.52 8.36
CA TYR A 289 29.13 -12.10 8.71
C TYR A 289 30.44 -11.45 8.27
N ALA A 290 30.36 -10.40 7.45
CA ALA A 290 31.50 -9.69 6.87
C ALA A 290 31.78 -8.32 7.50
N GLY A 291 30.80 -7.66 8.11
CA GLY A 291 30.98 -6.35 8.74
C GLY A 291 29.69 -5.58 8.99
N THR A 292 29.84 -4.31 9.39
CA THR A 292 28.74 -3.34 9.47
C THR A 292 28.86 -2.30 8.36
N THR A 293 27.72 -1.74 7.94
CA THR A 293 27.65 -0.62 6.99
C THR A 293 26.57 0.37 7.42
N LEU A 294 26.49 1.52 6.74
CA LEU A 294 25.40 2.49 6.86
C LEU A 294 24.62 2.52 5.55
N PHE A 295 23.45 1.87 5.52
CA PHE A 295 22.58 1.82 4.35
C PHE A 295 21.54 2.94 4.46
N GLU A 296 21.68 3.99 3.65
CA GLU A 296 20.74 5.14 3.60
C GLU A 296 20.44 5.76 4.99
N GLY A 297 21.44 5.77 5.88
CA GLY A 297 21.33 6.29 7.26
C GLY A 297 21.05 5.22 8.32
N ILE A 298 20.66 4.01 7.93
CA ILE A 298 20.37 2.88 8.81
C ILE A 298 21.65 2.06 9.08
N PRO A 299 22.05 1.81 10.34
CA PRO A 299 23.12 0.87 10.67
C PRO A 299 22.71 -0.56 10.31
N ALA A 300 23.50 -1.23 9.48
CA ALA A 300 23.16 -2.54 8.93
C ALA A 300 24.32 -3.55 9.05
N PHE A 301 23.99 -4.83 9.09
CA PHE A 301 24.95 -5.95 9.06
C PHE A 301 25.08 -6.48 7.63
N VAL A 302 26.33 -6.67 7.18
CA VAL A 302 26.66 -7.21 5.86
C VAL A 302 27.09 -8.66 6.01
N TYR A 303 26.43 -9.54 5.25
CA TYR A 303 26.71 -10.97 5.13
C TYR A 303 27.17 -11.30 3.70
N LYS A 304 28.02 -12.31 3.54
CA LYS A 304 28.57 -12.69 2.23
C LYS A 304 28.51 -14.19 1.97
N GLY A 305 28.30 -14.56 0.71
CA GLY A 305 28.42 -15.93 0.24
C GLY A 305 29.90 -16.32 0.14
N THR A 306 30.36 -17.15 1.07
CA THR A 306 31.76 -17.62 1.13
C THR A 306 31.94 -18.95 0.38
N PRO A 307 33.19 -19.36 0.05
CA PRO A 307 33.45 -20.56 -0.75
C PRO A 307 32.91 -21.87 -0.14
N ARG A 308 32.66 -21.91 1.18
CA ARG A 308 32.02 -23.05 1.88
C ARG A 308 30.74 -23.53 1.19
N ASN A 309 29.98 -22.60 0.61
CA ASN A 309 28.70 -22.86 -0.04
C ASN A 309 28.84 -23.63 -1.35
N MET A 310 30.00 -23.56 -2.01
CA MET A 310 30.28 -24.26 -3.27
C MET A 310 31.30 -25.40 -3.09
N ALA A 311 31.75 -25.65 -1.85
CA ALA A 311 32.66 -26.74 -1.54
C ALA A 311 31.99 -28.10 -1.72
N ASN A 312 32.77 -29.12 -2.10
CA ASN A 312 32.30 -30.49 -2.18
C ASN A 312 32.22 -31.14 -0.77
N GLY A 313 31.68 -32.37 -0.70
CA GLY A 313 31.54 -33.09 0.57
C GLY A 313 32.84 -33.59 1.21
N THR A 314 34.02 -33.40 0.58
CA THR A 314 35.33 -33.67 1.22
C THR A 314 35.89 -32.44 1.90
N ASP A 315 35.66 -31.27 1.33
CA ASP A 315 36.25 -30.01 1.80
C ASP A 315 35.29 -29.28 2.75
N ASN A 316 33.99 -29.52 2.63
CA ASN A 316 32.96 -29.17 3.62
C ASN A 316 32.14 -30.42 4.03
N PRO A 317 32.39 -31.01 5.22
CA PRO A 317 31.66 -32.18 5.70
C PRO A 317 30.13 -31.99 5.80
N ASP A 318 29.66 -30.75 6.03
CA ASP A 318 28.23 -30.42 6.06
C ASP A 318 27.54 -30.77 4.72
N HIS A 319 28.30 -30.81 3.63
CA HIS A 319 27.77 -31.11 2.29
C HIS A 319 27.78 -32.61 1.94
N SER A 320 28.27 -33.49 2.82
CA SER A 320 28.37 -34.93 2.57
C SER A 320 27.03 -35.62 2.29
N CYS A 321 25.93 -35.15 2.90
CA CYS A 321 24.58 -35.69 2.64
C CYS A 321 24.09 -35.44 1.21
N TYR A 322 24.66 -34.46 0.50
CA TYR A 322 24.28 -34.12 -0.88
C TYR A 322 25.07 -34.90 -1.95
N CYS A 323 25.76 -35.99 -1.56
CA CYS A 323 26.55 -36.84 -2.43
C CYS A 323 25.80 -38.14 -2.76
N THR A 324 25.48 -38.38 -4.02
CA THR A 324 24.97 -39.68 -4.49
C THR A 324 26.10 -40.71 -4.63
N GLY A 325 26.66 -41.14 -3.50
CA GLY A 325 27.77 -42.10 -3.43
C GLY A 325 29.08 -41.45 -3.01
N ASN A 326 30.12 -41.50 -3.86
CA ASN A 326 31.45 -41.05 -3.49
C ASN A 326 31.61 -39.53 -3.74
N CYS A 327 31.71 -38.71 -2.68
CA CYS A 327 31.83 -37.25 -2.74
C CYS A 327 33.03 -36.67 -3.56
N LYS A 328 33.84 -37.51 -4.21
CA LYS A 328 35.05 -37.15 -4.98
C LYS A 328 34.82 -36.94 -6.48
N GLU A 329 33.58 -37.04 -6.98
CA GLU A 329 33.26 -36.92 -8.42
C GLU A 329 33.47 -35.52 -9.03
N VAL A 330 33.48 -34.48 -8.18
CA VAL A 330 33.69 -33.08 -8.53
C VAL A 330 34.59 -32.38 -7.50
N ARG A 331 35.36 -31.39 -7.98
CA ARG A 331 36.19 -30.50 -7.16
C ARG A 331 35.34 -29.38 -6.57
N SER A 332 35.76 -28.81 -5.45
CA SER A 332 35.12 -27.64 -4.84
C SER A 332 35.01 -26.44 -5.81
N GLY A 333 33.89 -25.73 -5.72
CA GLY A 333 33.51 -24.63 -6.60
C GLY A 333 32.19 -24.84 -7.36
N VAL A 334 31.63 -26.05 -7.34
CA VAL A 334 30.35 -26.38 -8.00
C VAL A 334 29.48 -27.30 -7.13
N LEU A 335 28.17 -27.12 -7.19
CA LEU A 335 27.16 -27.97 -6.54
C LEU A 335 26.39 -28.78 -7.59
N ASN A 336 26.26 -30.10 -7.38
CA ASN A 336 25.46 -30.97 -8.24
C ASN A 336 23.95 -30.80 -7.95
N LEU A 337 23.15 -30.39 -8.94
CA LEU A 337 21.71 -30.19 -8.81
C LEU A 337 20.86 -31.24 -9.55
N SER A 338 21.45 -32.34 -10.03
CA SER A 338 20.76 -33.32 -10.89
C SER A 338 19.44 -33.84 -10.30
N ALA A 339 19.44 -34.22 -9.02
CA ALA A 339 18.25 -34.72 -8.32
C ALA A 339 17.14 -33.66 -8.12
N CYS A 340 17.50 -32.37 -8.17
CA CYS A 340 16.58 -31.23 -8.12
C CYS A 340 16.00 -30.89 -9.52
N TRP A 341 16.73 -31.25 -10.58
CA TRP A 341 16.44 -30.91 -11.99
C TRP A 341 16.24 -32.16 -12.88
N TYR A 342 15.36 -33.08 -12.45
CA TYR A 342 14.89 -34.24 -13.24
C TYR A 342 15.99 -35.18 -13.79
N ASP A 343 17.10 -35.32 -13.06
CA ASP A 343 18.31 -36.10 -13.42
C ASP A 343 19.12 -35.53 -14.61
N VAL A 344 18.82 -34.30 -15.04
CA VAL A 344 19.66 -33.55 -15.98
C VAL A 344 20.94 -33.12 -15.24
N PRO A 345 22.16 -33.32 -15.78
CA PRO A 345 23.41 -33.08 -15.06
C PRO A 345 23.76 -31.58 -14.97
N ILE A 346 22.94 -30.84 -14.22
CA ILE A 346 23.03 -29.41 -13.95
C ILE A 346 23.84 -29.16 -12.68
N PHE A 347 24.68 -28.15 -12.72
CA PHE A 347 25.53 -27.70 -11.63
C PHE A 347 25.39 -26.19 -11.39
N VAL A 348 25.52 -25.75 -10.15
CA VAL A 348 25.54 -24.33 -9.78
C VAL A 348 26.87 -23.92 -9.14
N SER A 349 27.29 -22.69 -9.41
CA SER A 349 28.51 -22.05 -8.90
C SER A 349 28.30 -20.54 -8.75
N PHE A 350 29.29 -19.81 -8.23
CA PHE A 350 29.32 -18.36 -8.39
C PHE A 350 29.69 -17.98 -9.85
N PRO A 351 29.24 -16.82 -10.37
CA PRO A 351 29.44 -16.45 -11.77
C PRO A 351 30.91 -16.47 -12.25
N HIS A 352 31.10 -16.91 -13.48
CA HIS A 352 32.40 -17.17 -14.12
C HIS A 352 33.33 -18.09 -13.29
N PHE A 353 32.75 -18.98 -12.49
CA PHE A 353 33.46 -19.88 -11.57
C PHE A 353 34.32 -19.11 -10.53
N TYR A 354 33.87 -17.93 -10.09
CA TYR A 354 34.50 -17.18 -8.99
C TYR A 354 34.62 -18.05 -7.72
N ASN A 355 35.79 -18.07 -7.09
CA ASN A 355 36.15 -18.93 -5.95
C ASN A 355 36.00 -20.45 -6.17
N ALA A 356 36.01 -20.93 -7.42
CA ALA A 356 36.06 -22.36 -7.74
C ALA A 356 37.51 -22.87 -7.97
N ASP A 357 37.70 -24.19 -8.03
CA ASP A 357 38.95 -24.79 -8.50
C ASP A 357 39.28 -24.32 -9.94
N PRO A 358 40.55 -23.93 -10.24
CA PRO A 358 40.95 -23.43 -11.55
C PRO A 358 40.57 -24.33 -12.73
N TYR A 359 40.44 -25.65 -12.53
CA TYR A 359 39.95 -26.62 -13.51
C TYR A 359 38.66 -26.20 -14.23
N TYR A 360 37.74 -25.50 -13.54
CA TYR A 360 36.49 -25.05 -14.15
C TYR A 360 36.69 -23.86 -15.09
N VAL A 361 37.54 -22.90 -14.72
CA VAL A 361 37.92 -21.75 -15.55
C VAL A 361 38.79 -22.20 -16.73
N ASP A 362 39.81 -23.02 -16.48
CA ASP A 362 40.68 -23.60 -17.50
C ASP A 362 39.94 -24.55 -18.46
N GLY A 363 38.80 -25.09 -18.03
CA GLY A 363 37.95 -26.01 -18.78
C GLY A 363 37.22 -25.39 -19.97
N VAL A 364 37.10 -24.06 -20.05
CA VAL A 364 36.36 -23.32 -21.09
C VAL A 364 37.10 -22.06 -21.52
N GLU A 365 36.65 -21.38 -22.58
CA GLU A 365 37.11 -20.04 -22.94
C GLU A 365 35.99 -19.00 -22.73
N GLY A 366 36.37 -17.79 -22.34
CA GLY A 366 35.46 -16.64 -22.14
C GLY A 366 35.19 -16.27 -20.68
N MET A 367 35.53 -17.13 -19.72
CA MET A 367 35.32 -16.86 -18.29
C MET A 367 36.24 -15.75 -17.76
N LYS A 368 35.68 -14.85 -16.94
CA LYS A 368 36.35 -13.69 -16.33
C LYS A 368 35.92 -13.54 -14.86
N PRO A 369 36.37 -14.42 -13.94
CA PRO A 369 35.99 -14.33 -12.53
C PRO A 369 36.43 -13.00 -11.91
N ASP A 370 35.46 -12.19 -11.51
CA ASP A 370 35.65 -10.87 -10.89
C ASP A 370 34.94 -10.82 -9.53
N LYS A 371 35.57 -10.20 -8.55
CA LYS A 371 35.05 -10.15 -7.18
C LYS A 371 33.82 -9.26 -7.06
N ASP A 372 33.88 -8.02 -7.51
CA ASP A 372 32.84 -7.03 -7.22
C ASP A 372 31.58 -7.26 -8.07
N ARG A 373 31.74 -7.88 -9.25
CA ARG A 373 30.64 -8.39 -10.09
C ARG A 373 30.02 -9.69 -9.55
N HIS A 374 30.78 -10.64 -9.01
CA HIS A 374 30.29 -12.01 -8.78
C HIS A 374 30.20 -12.43 -7.30
N GLU A 375 30.74 -11.67 -6.35
CA GLU A 375 30.58 -11.91 -4.92
C GLU A 375 29.13 -11.69 -4.47
N MET A 376 28.53 -12.68 -3.81
CA MET A 376 27.18 -12.62 -3.25
C MET A 376 27.16 -11.87 -1.92
N SER A 377 26.20 -10.97 -1.73
CA SER A 377 26.05 -10.18 -0.50
C SER A 377 24.60 -10.01 -0.06
N VAL A 378 24.37 -9.94 1.24
CA VAL A 378 23.09 -9.58 1.86
C VAL A 378 23.34 -8.50 2.92
N ILE A 379 22.43 -7.52 2.99
CA ILE A 379 22.43 -6.45 3.98
C ILE A 379 21.11 -6.49 4.78
N LEU A 380 21.20 -6.69 6.09
CA LEU A 380 20.06 -6.77 7.02
C LEU A 380 20.16 -5.69 8.12
N GLU A 381 19.02 -5.19 8.59
CA GLU A 381 18.97 -4.35 9.80
C GLU A 381 19.04 -5.25 11.06
N PRO A 382 19.98 -5.01 12.01
CA PRO A 382 20.26 -5.95 13.11
C PRO A 382 19.18 -6.11 14.18
N THR A 383 18.30 -5.11 14.34
CA THR A 383 17.29 -5.06 15.42
C THR A 383 16.01 -5.80 15.05
N THR A 384 15.58 -5.65 13.80
CA THR A 384 14.36 -6.19 13.18
C THR A 384 14.63 -7.42 12.31
N GLY A 385 15.88 -7.66 11.90
CA GLY A 385 16.21 -8.73 10.96
C GLY A 385 15.63 -8.51 9.56
N MET A 386 15.08 -7.31 9.29
CA MET A 386 14.49 -6.97 8.00
C MET A 386 15.57 -6.80 6.94
N LEU A 387 15.20 -7.18 5.72
CA LEU A 387 16.03 -7.09 4.55
C LEU A 387 16.14 -5.65 4.02
N LEU A 388 17.36 -5.23 3.67
CA LEU A 388 17.63 -3.94 3.02
C LEU A 388 18.09 -4.10 1.56
N ASP A 389 19.03 -5.03 1.30
CA ASP A 389 19.59 -5.26 -0.04
C ASP A 389 20.16 -6.69 -0.16
N ILE A 390 19.67 -7.47 -1.14
CA ILE A 390 20.25 -8.75 -1.59
C ILE A 390 20.95 -8.53 -2.93
N LYS A 391 22.10 -9.19 -3.10
CA LYS A 391 22.74 -9.48 -4.40
C LYS A 391 23.04 -10.98 -4.47
N ALA A 392 22.03 -11.77 -4.86
CA ALA A 392 22.12 -13.21 -5.00
C ALA A 392 22.64 -13.53 -6.40
N ARG A 393 23.89 -14.02 -6.45
CA ARG A 393 24.66 -14.18 -7.68
C ARG A 393 25.03 -15.63 -7.88
N LEU A 394 24.41 -16.29 -8.86
CA LEU A 394 24.55 -17.72 -9.14
C LEU A 394 24.63 -17.98 -10.65
N MET A 395 25.42 -18.98 -11.03
CA MET A 395 25.60 -19.45 -12.40
C MET A 395 25.26 -20.93 -12.54
N ILE A 396 24.44 -21.23 -13.54
CA ILE A 396 24.01 -22.58 -13.92
C ILE A 396 24.91 -23.09 -15.05
N SER A 397 25.39 -24.31 -14.94
CA SER A 397 26.24 -25.01 -15.92
C SER A 397 25.73 -26.43 -16.19
N LEU A 398 25.92 -26.94 -17.41
CA LEU A 398 25.68 -28.33 -17.78
C LEU A 398 26.99 -29.12 -17.78
N LEU A 399 27.06 -30.26 -17.10
CA LEU A 399 28.18 -31.19 -17.25
C LEU A 399 27.99 -32.02 -18.53
N VAL A 400 28.91 -31.84 -19.48
CA VAL A 400 28.98 -32.61 -20.73
C VAL A 400 30.15 -33.61 -20.63
N GLU A 401 29.89 -34.87 -20.98
CA GLU A 401 30.86 -35.97 -20.89
C GLU A 401 30.84 -36.86 -22.13
N PRO A 402 32.00 -37.40 -22.58
CA PRO A 402 32.04 -38.42 -23.62
C PRO A 402 31.40 -39.73 -23.14
N ARG A 403 30.27 -40.09 -23.73
CA ARG A 403 29.55 -41.34 -23.43
C ARG A 403 29.15 -42.08 -24.72
N PRO A 404 29.23 -43.42 -24.79
CA PRO A 404 28.77 -44.19 -25.95
C PRO A 404 27.28 -43.94 -26.24
N GLY A 405 26.97 -43.63 -27.49
CA GLY A 405 25.62 -43.23 -27.92
C GLY A 405 25.29 -41.75 -27.74
N SER A 406 26.19 -40.95 -27.13
CA SER A 406 26.03 -39.49 -27.05
C SER A 406 26.36 -38.79 -28.37
N ILE A 407 25.63 -37.72 -28.68
CA ILE A 407 26.07 -36.68 -29.63
C ILE A 407 27.47 -36.14 -29.27
N PHE A 408 27.76 -35.99 -27.97
CA PHE A 408 29.04 -35.53 -27.41
C PHE A 408 30.09 -36.65 -27.23
N ARG A 409 29.94 -37.81 -27.90
CA ARG A 409 30.82 -39.00 -27.72
C ARG A 409 32.34 -38.77 -27.89
N LYS A 410 32.77 -37.70 -28.57
CA LYS A 410 34.21 -37.33 -28.70
C LYS A 410 34.58 -36.02 -27.98
N SER A 411 33.67 -35.37 -27.27
CA SER A 411 34.03 -34.20 -26.46
C SER A 411 34.87 -34.62 -25.25
N ARG A 412 35.53 -33.66 -24.59
CA ARG A 412 36.08 -33.88 -23.25
C ARG A 412 35.01 -33.68 -22.16
N ARG A 413 35.30 -34.16 -20.95
CA ARG A 413 34.54 -33.81 -19.72
C ARG A 413 34.68 -32.30 -19.47
N THR A 414 33.60 -31.54 -19.51
CA THR A 414 33.64 -30.07 -19.32
C THR A 414 32.29 -29.54 -18.84
N PHE A 415 32.33 -28.50 -18.01
CA PHE A 415 31.16 -27.79 -17.50
C PHE A 415 30.86 -26.62 -18.44
N PHE A 416 29.75 -26.71 -19.16
CA PHE A 416 29.29 -25.72 -20.12
C PHE A 416 28.47 -24.66 -19.34
N PRO A 417 28.96 -23.44 -19.13
CA PRO A 417 28.17 -22.39 -18.51
C PRO A 417 26.99 -22.05 -19.43
N LEU A 418 25.79 -21.95 -18.86
CA LEU A 418 24.55 -21.71 -19.62
C LEU A 418 24.03 -20.29 -19.38
N VAL A 419 23.85 -19.94 -18.11
CA VAL A 419 23.23 -18.68 -17.68
C VAL A 419 23.71 -18.35 -16.27
N TRP A 420 23.87 -17.06 -15.97
CA TRP A 420 24.00 -16.57 -14.60
C TRP A 420 23.05 -15.42 -14.33
N VAL A 421 22.70 -15.24 -13.06
CA VAL A 421 21.72 -14.24 -12.62
C VAL A 421 22.31 -13.46 -11.45
N ASP A 422 22.23 -12.13 -11.54
CA ASP A 422 22.40 -11.19 -10.43
C ASP A 422 21.00 -10.79 -9.97
N TYR A 423 20.40 -11.63 -9.12
CA TYR A 423 19.08 -11.43 -8.55
C TYR A 423 19.18 -10.47 -7.36
N ARG A 424 18.53 -9.32 -7.47
CA ARG A 424 18.56 -8.28 -6.45
C ARG A 424 17.19 -8.07 -5.83
N VAL A 425 17.21 -7.82 -4.53
CA VAL A 425 16.01 -7.46 -3.75
C VAL A 425 16.38 -6.27 -2.90
N ARG A 426 15.83 -5.09 -3.18
CA ARG A 426 16.03 -3.87 -2.39
C ARG A 426 14.75 -3.51 -1.64
N ILE A 427 14.89 -3.01 -0.41
CA ILE A 427 13.80 -2.36 0.31
C ILE A 427 13.26 -1.16 -0.48
N THR A 428 11.94 -0.97 -0.46
CA THR A 428 11.26 0.19 -1.06
C THR A 428 11.40 1.44 -0.17
N PRO A 429 11.33 2.65 -0.74
CA PRO A 429 11.39 3.90 0.05
C PRO A 429 10.33 3.95 1.16
N ASP A 430 9.11 3.48 0.87
CA ASP A 430 8.01 3.49 1.83
C ASP A 430 8.32 2.63 3.06
N LEU A 431 8.83 1.40 2.86
CA LEU A 431 9.21 0.51 3.95
C LEU A 431 10.44 1.02 4.73
N LEU A 432 11.36 1.71 4.04
CA LEU A 432 12.54 2.36 4.63
C LEU A 432 12.16 3.51 5.59
N VAL A 433 11.06 4.22 5.35
CA VAL A 433 10.56 5.28 6.27
C VAL A 433 10.20 4.69 7.63
N TYR A 434 9.52 3.54 7.68
CA TYR A 434 9.18 2.88 8.95
C TYR A 434 10.42 2.49 9.75
N LEU A 435 11.45 1.95 9.10
CA LEU A 435 12.72 1.61 9.77
C LEU A 435 13.43 2.87 10.33
N ASN A 436 13.40 3.99 9.60
CA ASN A 436 13.94 5.27 10.09
C ASN A 436 13.13 5.85 11.27
N LEU A 437 11.83 5.56 11.38
CA LEU A 437 11.00 5.95 12.51
C LEU A 437 11.29 5.13 13.78
N LEU A 438 11.76 3.88 13.69
CA LEU A 438 12.07 3.03 14.86
C LEU A 438 13.06 3.68 15.86
N PRO A 439 14.26 4.15 15.48
CA PRO A 439 15.19 4.79 16.42
C PRO A 439 14.65 6.13 16.95
N ILE A 440 13.86 6.87 16.15
CA ILE A 440 13.20 8.10 16.57
C ILE A 440 12.15 7.79 17.65
N SER A 441 11.34 6.75 17.48
CA SER A 441 10.36 6.30 18.47
C SER A 441 11.02 5.89 19.79
N ALA A 442 12.19 5.25 19.72
CA ALA A 442 12.97 4.86 20.89
C ALA A 442 13.56 6.07 21.64
N LEU A 443 14.06 7.06 20.90
CA LEU A 443 14.54 8.33 21.46
C LEU A 443 13.39 9.11 22.10
N MET A 444 12.23 9.22 21.44
CA MET A 444 11.04 9.87 21.98
C MET A 444 10.52 9.15 23.23
N GLY A 445 10.47 7.81 23.25
CA GLY A 445 10.07 7.04 24.43
C GLY A 445 10.99 7.26 25.64
N LYS A 446 12.32 7.30 25.41
CA LYS A 446 13.32 7.65 26.43
C LYS A 446 13.14 9.10 26.92
N ILE A 447 12.92 10.05 26.02
CA ILE A 447 12.66 11.47 26.37
C ILE A 447 11.36 11.63 27.17
N CYS A 448 10.25 11.05 26.73
CA CYS A 448 8.96 11.10 27.42
C CYS A 448 9.04 10.49 28.82
N SER A 449 9.77 9.37 28.98
CA SER A 449 9.98 8.75 30.30
C SER A 449 10.88 9.60 31.20
N CYS A 450 11.90 10.27 30.65
CA CYS A 450 12.69 11.27 31.39
C CYS A 450 11.86 12.50 31.80
N ILE A 451 10.92 12.95 30.95
CA ILE A 451 9.96 14.02 31.29
C ILE A 451 9.00 13.56 32.39
N ALA A 452 8.50 12.31 32.34
CA ALA A 452 7.65 11.75 33.39
C ALA A 452 8.38 11.65 34.74
N VAL A 453 9.65 11.23 34.75
CA VAL A 453 10.51 11.27 35.96
C VAL A 453 10.71 12.72 36.43
N GLY A 454 11.00 13.65 35.52
CA GLY A 454 11.17 15.07 35.85
C GLY A 454 9.92 15.69 36.48
N LEU A 455 8.74 15.45 35.89
CA LEU A 455 7.45 15.90 36.41
C LEU A 455 7.09 15.23 37.75
N GLY A 456 7.34 13.92 37.89
CA GLY A 456 7.16 13.18 39.15
C GLY A 456 8.04 13.75 40.27
N LEU A 457 9.32 13.97 40.01
CA LEU A 457 10.26 14.60 40.94
C LEU A 457 9.87 16.05 41.27
N VAL A 458 9.39 16.84 40.30
CA VAL A 458 8.86 18.18 40.56
C VAL A 458 7.64 18.12 41.48
N LEU A 459 6.67 17.23 41.22
CA LEU A 459 5.49 17.05 42.07
C LEU A 459 5.87 16.62 43.51
N LEU A 460 6.84 15.70 43.64
CA LEU A 460 7.38 15.25 44.93
C LEU A 460 8.08 16.38 45.71
N LEU A 461 8.89 17.22 45.04
CA LEU A 461 9.72 18.23 45.68
C LEU A 461 9.01 19.59 45.87
N TRP A 462 7.95 19.87 45.12
CA TRP A 462 7.25 21.17 45.14
C TRP A 462 6.61 21.47 46.51
N TYR A 463 5.92 20.49 47.11
CA TYR A 463 5.20 20.69 48.37
C TYR A 463 6.10 20.71 49.63
N PRO A 464 7.09 19.80 49.80
CA PRO A 464 8.07 19.91 50.90
C PRO A 464 8.79 21.26 50.90
N ARG A 465 9.14 21.78 49.71
CA ARG A 465 9.77 23.11 49.56
C ARG A 465 8.82 24.25 49.95
N GLN A 466 7.51 24.14 49.70
CA GLN A 466 6.52 25.12 50.19
C GLN A 466 6.44 25.11 51.73
N ILE A 467 6.52 23.93 52.36
CA ILE A 467 6.45 23.79 53.82
C ILE A 467 7.70 24.41 54.49
N ILE A 468 8.90 24.07 54.03
CA ILE A 468 10.16 24.61 54.57
C ILE A 468 10.21 26.14 54.44
N VAL A 469 9.82 26.69 53.29
CA VAL A 469 9.79 28.14 53.05
C VAL A 469 8.74 28.88 53.92
N ASN A 470 7.68 28.20 54.36
CA ASN A 470 6.69 28.78 55.27
C ASN A 470 7.11 28.70 56.74
N ILE A 471 7.89 27.69 57.14
CA ILE A 471 8.43 27.55 58.50
C ILE A 471 9.59 28.54 58.74
N ALA A 472 10.39 28.85 57.71
CA ALA A 472 11.56 29.73 57.81
C ALA A 472 11.28 31.24 57.93
N LYS A 473 10.13 31.64 58.49
CA LYS A 473 9.80 33.05 58.78
C LYS A 473 10.02 33.36 60.27
N PRO A 474 10.96 34.25 60.65
CA PRO A 474 11.06 34.71 62.03
C PRO A 474 9.87 35.62 62.39
N HIS A 475 9.25 35.38 63.54
CA HIS A 475 8.37 36.34 64.19
C HIS A 475 9.22 37.30 65.04
N ASN A 476 9.23 38.59 64.72
CA ASN A 476 9.76 39.60 65.63
C ASN A 476 8.76 39.85 66.76
N MET A 477 9.28 39.92 67.99
CA MET A 477 8.51 40.15 69.20
C MET A 477 8.50 41.66 69.52
N SER A 478 7.32 42.25 69.73
CA SER A 478 7.16 43.66 70.11
C SER A 478 6.85 43.81 71.60
N THR A 479 7.63 44.63 72.30
CA THR A 479 7.45 44.95 73.73
C THR A 479 6.27 45.90 73.99
N GLY A 480 5.55 45.68 75.10
CA GLY A 480 4.58 46.61 75.66
C GLY A 480 4.32 46.28 77.14
N CYS A 481 4.16 47.29 77.99
CA CYS A 481 4.11 47.15 79.46
C CYS A 481 2.66 47.19 80.01
N GLY A 482 2.46 46.65 81.23
CA GLY A 482 1.27 46.95 82.05
C GLY A 482 0.79 45.81 82.95
N SER A 483 1.08 45.92 84.25
CA SER A 483 0.22 45.72 85.44
C SER A 483 -1.16 45.01 85.32
N ASP A 484 -1.67 44.23 86.30
CA ASP A 484 -1.20 43.67 87.61
C ASP A 484 -2.34 42.69 88.12
N VAL A 485 -2.44 42.02 89.29
CA VAL A 485 -1.76 42.02 90.62
C VAL A 485 -1.97 40.66 91.37
N HIS A 486 -1.22 40.40 92.47
CA HIS A 486 -1.45 39.50 93.64
C HIS A 486 -1.68 37.95 93.57
N ILE A 487 -0.87 37.24 94.39
CA ILE A 487 -1.19 36.24 95.47
C ILE A 487 -2.05 34.98 95.13
N GLY A 488 -1.70 33.74 95.54
CA GLY A 488 -0.49 33.21 96.21
C GLY A 488 -0.69 31.90 97.03
N SER A 489 0.42 31.19 97.36
CA SER A 489 0.52 29.93 98.18
C SER A 489 -0.05 28.63 97.53
N ARG A 490 0.36 27.38 97.83
CA ARG A 490 1.23 26.69 98.84
C ARG A 490 2.13 25.64 98.12
N ILE A 491 3.37 25.24 98.48
CA ILE A 491 4.03 24.82 99.77
C ILE A 491 3.69 23.35 100.17
N PRO A 492 4.66 22.44 100.52
CA PRO A 492 6.13 22.41 100.26
C PRO A 492 6.87 21.01 100.20
N VAL A 493 8.19 21.05 99.97
CA VAL A 493 9.33 20.33 100.65
C VAL A 493 9.27 18.83 101.04
N GLN A 494 10.35 18.10 100.68
CA GLN A 494 11.16 17.33 101.67
C GLN A 494 12.66 17.25 101.29
N ALA A 495 13.53 17.14 102.30
CA ALA A 495 15.00 16.96 102.26
C ALA A 495 15.41 16.13 103.51
N ALA A 496 16.64 15.66 103.76
CA ALA A 496 17.97 15.93 103.20
C ALA A 496 18.94 14.73 103.47
N SER A 497 20.23 14.85 103.06
CA SER A 497 21.44 14.17 103.62
C SER A 497 21.53 12.61 103.60
N THR A 498 22.67 11.92 103.41
CA THR A 498 24.08 12.25 103.06
C THR A 498 24.82 10.97 102.60
N THR A 499 25.77 11.08 101.64
CA THR A 499 27.03 10.28 101.38
C THR A 499 27.19 8.80 101.84
N PRO A 500 27.92 7.91 101.10
CA PRO A 500 29.23 8.23 100.48
C PRO A 500 29.68 7.44 99.20
N ALA A 501 30.91 7.77 98.78
CA ALA A 501 31.95 6.91 98.15
C ALA A 501 31.87 6.43 96.67
N ALA A 502 32.82 6.98 95.88
CA ALA A 502 33.72 6.32 94.91
C ALA A 502 33.19 5.50 93.70
N ARG A 503 33.81 5.73 92.53
CA ARG A 503 33.62 4.95 91.29
C ARG A 503 34.92 4.91 90.47
N ASN A 504 35.25 3.78 89.83
CA ASN A 504 36.54 3.61 89.14
C ASN A 504 36.49 2.67 87.91
N HIS A 505 37.37 2.90 86.91
CA HIS A 505 37.59 2.16 85.63
C HIS A 505 36.39 1.99 84.65
N LYS A 506 36.49 1.93 83.30
CA LYS A 506 37.53 1.76 82.23
C LYS A 506 37.96 0.34 81.79
N ARG A 507 37.56 -0.05 80.56
CA ARG A 507 38.34 -0.71 79.47
C ARG A 507 37.73 -0.26 78.12
N LEU A 508 38.38 0.07 76.99
CA LEU A 508 39.77 0.09 76.48
C LEU A 508 40.20 -1.11 75.61
N ALA A 509 40.19 -0.91 74.27
CA ALA A 509 40.95 -1.64 73.24
C ALA A 509 41.08 -0.78 71.95
N SER A 510 41.69 -1.27 70.87
CA SER A 510 43.14 -1.23 70.55
C SER A 510 43.41 -1.92 69.19
N VAL A 511 44.69 -2.01 68.72
CA VAL A 511 45.17 -2.87 67.58
C VAL A 511 44.66 -2.45 66.17
N GLN A 512 45.37 -2.51 65.01
CA GLN A 512 46.77 -2.64 64.53
C GLN A 512 46.77 -2.15 63.03
N ARG A 513 47.84 -2.00 62.21
CA ARG A 513 49.32 -2.13 62.30
C ARG A 513 49.98 -1.04 61.39
N SER A 514 51.07 -1.29 60.65
CA SER A 514 51.77 -0.31 59.77
C SER A 514 52.76 -0.94 58.76
N LYS A 515 53.11 -0.23 57.63
CA LYS A 515 54.49 0.07 57.10
C LYS A 515 54.68 0.24 55.55
N SER A 516 55.44 1.29 55.17
CA SER A 516 56.64 1.32 54.27
C SER A 516 56.60 1.22 52.71
N LYS A 517 57.09 2.31 52.05
CA LYS A 517 57.86 2.41 50.76
C LYS A 517 57.12 1.96 49.46
N ARG A 518 57.45 2.41 48.23
CA ARG A 518 58.74 2.88 47.62
C ARG A 518 58.51 3.94 46.50
N THR A 519 59.57 4.31 45.77
CA THR A 519 59.74 5.45 44.84
C THR A 519 59.37 5.20 43.36
N GLY A 520 59.03 6.26 42.61
CA GLY A 520 59.03 6.30 41.13
C GLY A 520 59.08 7.74 40.56
N VAL A 521 59.87 8.01 39.52
CA VAL A 521 60.15 9.37 38.97
C VAL A 521 60.29 9.37 37.44
N LYS A 522 59.69 10.36 36.76
CA LYS A 522 60.08 11.01 35.47
C LYS A 522 59.15 12.23 35.22
N LYS A 523 59.67 13.46 35.04
CA LYS A 523 59.91 14.18 33.75
C LYS A 523 58.67 14.24 32.83
N ALA A 524 58.09 15.39 32.45
CA ALA A 524 58.63 16.56 31.72
C ALA A 524 59.02 16.22 30.25
N THR A 525 58.77 17.02 29.19
CA THR A 525 58.49 18.48 29.08
C THR A 525 57.95 18.88 27.68
N ARG A 526 57.38 20.09 27.51
CA ARG A 526 57.13 20.83 26.22
C ARG A 526 56.03 20.19 25.32
N VAL A 527 55.46 20.81 24.28
CA VAL A 527 55.82 21.90 23.32
C VAL A 527 54.58 22.82 23.12
N ALA A 528 54.62 24.12 23.45
CA ALA A 528 55.01 25.32 22.65
C ALA A 528 54.02 25.77 21.53
N CYS A 529 53.82 27.09 21.42
CA CYS A 529 52.80 27.72 20.54
C CYS A 529 53.31 28.12 19.14
N LYS A 530 52.39 28.18 18.17
CA LYS A 530 52.31 29.18 17.07
C LYS A 530 50.81 29.48 16.84
N THR A 531 50.25 30.69 16.73
CA THR A 531 50.61 32.01 16.14
C THR A 531 50.35 32.17 14.63
N THR A 532 49.19 32.76 14.30
CA THR A 532 48.91 33.68 13.16
C THR A 532 47.63 34.47 13.54
N THR A 533 47.50 35.80 13.55
CA THR A 533 47.63 36.85 12.49
C THR A 533 46.65 36.65 11.31
N LYS A 534 45.98 37.66 10.73
CA LYS A 534 46.04 39.14 10.85
C LYS A 534 44.82 39.79 10.12
N ALA A 535 44.28 40.92 10.59
CA ALA A 535 43.54 41.98 9.84
C ALA A 535 42.95 43.01 10.86
N THR A 536 42.95 44.35 10.81
CA THR A 536 43.17 45.45 9.82
C THR A 536 42.13 45.55 8.68
N SER A 537 41.48 46.68 8.35
CA SER A 537 41.43 48.09 8.83
C SER A 537 40.06 48.71 8.38
N LYS A 538 39.64 49.99 8.44
CA LYS A 538 40.11 51.40 8.67
C LYS A 538 38.96 52.13 9.44
N ALA A 539 39.05 53.22 10.21
CA ALA A 539 39.80 54.50 10.20
C ALA A 539 39.05 55.69 9.54
N PHE A 540 38.59 56.67 10.36
CA PHE A 540 38.58 58.16 10.21
C PHE A 540 37.97 58.73 11.53
N CYS A 541 38.50 59.73 12.25
CA CYS A 541 38.93 61.12 11.95
C CYS A 541 37.74 62.07 11.68
N ALA A 542 37.59 63.25 12.30
CA ALA A 542 38.33 63.97 13.36
C ALA A 542 37.36 65.04 13.98
N GLY A 543 37.64 65.82 15.05
CA GLY A 543 38.78 65.92 15.99
C GLY A 543 38.74 67.27 16.75
N THR A 544 39.64 67.51 17.72
CA THR A 544 39.93 68.80 18.43
C THR A 544 38.77 69.46 19.22
N ALA A 545 38.95 70.29 20.25
CA ALA A 545 40.02 70.56 21.24
C ALA A 545 39.38 71.45 22.35
N ARG A 546 39.92 71.64 23.57
CA ARG A 546 41.16 71.18 24.23
C ARG A 546 40.79 70.75 25.69
N ASP A 547 41.37 71.12 26.85
CA ASP A 547 42.60 71.82 27.29
C ASP A 547 43.06 71.24 28.67
N ALA A 548 44.02 71.89 29.35
CA ALA A 548 44.56 71.52 30.68
C ALA A 548 43.81 72.23 31.86
N ASP A 549 44.07 72.00 33.16
CA ASP A 549 45.27 71.49 33.85
C ASP A 549 44.96 70.91 35.27
N SER A 550 46.01 70.55 36.02
CA SER A 550 46.11 70.11 37.42
C SER A 550 46.29 68.60 37.62
N ASN A 551 47.48 68.21 38.08
CA ASN A 551 47.94 66.83 38.18
C ASN A 551 48.87 66.62 39.37
N ARG A 552 48.33 66.19 40.53
CA ARG A 552 49.03 65.67 41.74
C ARG A 552 47.98 64.99 42.65
N HIS A 553 48.26 63.97 43.46
CA HIS A 553 49.53 63.29 43.77
C HIS A 553 49.36 61.75 43.82
N ARG A 554 50.44 61.03 44.18
CA ARG A 554 50.64 59.60 43.88
C ARG A 554 50.52 58.71 45.13
N LYS A 555 49.55 57.78 45.10
CA LYS A 555 49.50 56.48 45.82
C LYS A 555 50.22 56.34 47.19
N SER A 556 49.46 56.13 48.26
CA SER A 556 49.70 55.00 49.19
C SER A 556 48.52 54.72 50.12
N GLN A 557 48.31 53.44 50.46
CA GLN A 557 47.44 52.95 51.54
C GLN A 557 45.92 53.24 51.47
N GLN A 558 45.19 52.43 50.71
CA GLN A 558 44.25 51.50 51.35
C GLN A 558 44.03 50.23 50.52
N LYS A 559 43.46 49.21 51.14
CA LYS A 559 43.35 47.83 50.63
C LYS A 559 41.86 47.44 50.62
N GLN A 560 41.46 46.58 49.68
CA GLN A 560 40.14 45.93 49.62
C GLN A 560 38.91 46.84 49.47
N GLN A 561 38.39 46.94 48.24
CA GLN A 561 36.96 46.76 48.02
C GLN A 561 36.71 46.19 46.62
N GLU A 562 35.84 45.18 46.53
CA GLU A 562 35.42 44.55 45.28
C GLU A 562 34.19 45.27 44.74
N GLN A 563 34.09 45.44 43.41
CA GLN A 563 32.85 45.83 42.76
C GLN A 563 32.06 44.58 42.36
N GLN A 564 30.98 44.30 43.08
CA GLN A 564 30.02 43.26 42.74
C GLN A 564 29.08 43.72 41.61
N PRO A 565 28.64 42.82 40.69
CA PRO A 565 27.51 43.11 39.81
C PRO A 565 26.21 43.19 40.63
N ALA A 566 25.29 44.07 40.23
CA ALA A 566 24.11 44.40 41.03
C ALA A 566 23.15 43.21 41.23
N GLU A 567 22.93 42.82 42.49
CA GLU A 567 22.00 41.75 42.87
C GLU A 567 20.53 42.15 42.65
N MET A 568 19.91 41.58 41.62
CA MET A 568 18.48 41.73 41.38
C MET A 568 17.68 41.00 42.48
N THR A 569 16.84 41.71 43.24
CA THR A 569 16.22 41.19 44.48
C THR A 569 15.33 39.95 44.27
N SER A 570 15.21 39.11 45.30
CA SER A 570 14.46 37.84 45.29
C SER A 570 13.00 37.97 44.79
N ARG A 571 12.31 39.08 45.10
CA ARG A 571 10.94 39.34 44.61
C ARG A 571 10.88 39.51 43.09
N ALA A 572 11.87 40.18 42.47
CA ALA A 572 11.90 40.41 41.03
C ALA A 572 12.03 39.10 40.24
N ARG A 573 12.96 38.21 40.66
CA ARG A 573 13.15 36.87 40.05
C ARG A 573 11.86 36.05 40.08
N HIS A 574 11.10 36.12 41.18
CA HIS A 574 9.79 35.47 41.30
C HIS A 574 8.67 36.12 40.47
N CYS A 575 8.68 37.43 40.24
CA CYS A 575 7.71 38.08 39.35
C CYS A 575 7.99 37.78 37.87
N ALA A 576 9.25 37.83 37.44
CA ALA A 576 9.66 37.49 36.07
C ALA A 576 9.21 36.08 35.68
N TRP A 577 9.55 35.06 36.49
CA TRP A 577 9.16 33.67 36.25
C TRP A 577 7.63 33.46 36.16
N ARG A 578 6.85 34.22 36.95
CA ARG A 578 5.36 34.15 36.89
C ARG A 578 4.82 34.79 35.62
N LEU A 579 5.39 35.90 35.19
CA LEU A 579 5.03 36.56 33.93
C LEU A 579 5.33 35.63 32.75
N SER A 580 6.48 34.96 32.74
CA SER A 580 6.83 33.95 31.72
C SER A 580 5.81 32.81 31.60
N ILE A 581 5.26 32.31 32.72
CA ILE A 581 4.23 31.25 32.70
C ILE A 581 2.91 31.76 32.11
N VAL A 582 2.50 32.99 32.43
CA VAL A 582 1.26 33.57 31.88
C VAL A 582 1.41 33.89 30.39
N ILE A 583 2.58 34.41 29.97
CA ILE A 583 2.92 34.62 28.55
C ILE A 583 2.94 33.27 27.81
N LEU A 584 3.60 32.25 28.35
CA LEU A 584 3.61 30.90 27.75
C LEU A 584 2.20 30.34 27.61
N GLY A 585 1.34 30.48 28.64
CA GLY A 585 -0.06 30.08 28.57
C GLY A 585 -0.85 30.82 27.48
N ALA A 586 -0.65 32.14 27.35
CA ALA A 586 -1.26 32.94 26.28
C ALA A 586 -0.74 32.54 24.88
N CYS A 587 0.57 32.26 24.73
CA CYS A 587 1.14 31.74 23.49
C CYS A 587 0.58 30.35 23.14
N CYS A 588 0.40 29.44 24.10
CA CYS A 588 -0.23 28.15 23.88
C CYS A 588 -1.71 28.27 23.47
N ILE A 589 -2.46 29.22 24.04
CA ILE A 589 -3.83 29.52 23.60
C ILE A 589 -3.83 30.08 22.17
N ALA A 590 -2.96 31.06 21.86
CA ALA A 590 -2.87 31.64 20.53
C ALA A 590 -2.47 30.61 19.45
N ALA A 591 -1.48 29.77 19.74
CA ALA A 591 -1.07 28.66 18.88
C ALA A 591 -2.17 27.60 18.74
N GLY A 592 -2.87 27.27 19.83
CA GLY A 592 -4.01 26.34 19.80
C GLY A 592 -5.19 26.87 18.99
N VAL A 593 -5.55 28.16 19.09
CA VAL A 593 -6.61 28.77 18.27
C VAL A 593 -6.18 28.86 16.80
N TYR A 594 -4.91 29.18 16.53
CA TYR A 594 -4.37 29.19 15.18
C TYR A 594 -4.41 27.81 14.53
N LEU A 595 -3.95 26.76 15.24
CA LEU A 595 -4.01 25.39 14.76
C LEU A 595 -5.47 24.91 14.61
N LEU A 596 -6.36 25.16 15.57
CA LEU A 596 -7.77 24.75 15.48
C LEU A 596 -8.46 25.30 14.22
N ARG A 597 -8.12 26.53 13.81
CA ARG A 597 -8.68 27.16 12.60
C ARG A 597 -8.01 26.69 11.31
N ASN A 598 -6.70 26.43 11.32
CA ASN A 598 -5.91 26.23 10.09
C ASN A 598 -5.39 24.79 9.91
N TRP A 599 -5.61 23.87 10.84
CA TRP A 599 -5.03 22.51 10.80
C TRP A 599 -5.40 21.73 9.53
N ILE A 600 -6.68 21.78 9.11
CA ILE A 600 -7.15 21.09 7.90
C ILE A 600 -6.43 21.63 6.65
N GLU A 601 -6.30 22.95 6.54
CA GLU A 601 -5.61 23.63 5.43
C GLU A 601 -4.09 23.33 5.44
N ILE A 602 -3.45 23.40 6.61
CA ILE A 602 -2.03 23.11 6.79
C ILE A 602 -1.74 21.64 6.46
N PHE A 603 -2.55 20.70 6.96
CA PHE A 603 -2.44 19.28 6.66
C PHE A 603 -2.67 19.00 5.17
N THR A 604 -3.71 19.59 4.57
CA THR A 604 -4.02 19.47 3.14
C THR A 604 -2.89 20.00 2.27
N ARG A 605 -2.26 21.12 2.65
CA ARG A 605 -1.12 21.70 1.93
C ARG A 605 0.20 20.95 2.13
N MET A 606 0.40 20.27 3.26
CA MET A 606 1.53 19.35 3.44
C MET A 606 1.33 18.09 2.61
N ARG A 607 0.21 17.38 2.82
CA ARG A 607 -0.18 16.15 2.11
C ARG A 607 -0.26 16.36 0.60
N GLY A 608 -0.77 17.50 0.13
CA GLY A 608 -0.91 17.81 -1.28
C GLY A 608 0.42 17.80 -2.04
N LYS A 609 1.56 18.07 -1.38
CA LYS A 609 2.89 17.94 -1.99
C LYS A 609 3.32 16.49 -2.23
N GLU A 610 2.88 15.58 -1.36
CA GLU A 610 3.23 14.16 -1.43
C GLU A 610 2.24 13.38 -2.32
N MET A 611 0.97 13.78 -2.33
CA MET A 611 -0.10 13.17 -3.13
C MET A 611 -0.19 13.69 -4.56
N ALA A 612 0.21 14.93 -4.85
CA ALA A 612 0.15 15.46 -6.21
C ALA A 612 0.95 14.58 -7.18
N LEU A 613 0.39 14.36 -8.36
CA LEU A 613 1.06 13.57 -9.39
C LEU A 613 2.30 14.34 -9.89
N SER A 614 3.45 13.68 -9.82
CA SER A 614 4.73 14.16 -10.34
C SER A 614 5.55 12.95 -10.82
N PRO A 615 6.57 13.13 -11.67
CA PRO A 615 7.46 12.03 -12.10
C PRO A 615 8.21 11.32 -10.95
N THR A 616 8.11 11.81 -9.72
CA THR A 616 8.86 11.33 -8.55
C THR A 616 7.99 10.99 -7.33
N SER A 617 6.66 11.21 -7.38
CA SER A 617 5.78 10.91 -6.22
C SER A 617 5.29 9.46 -6.24
N PRO A 618 5.22 8.74 -5.10
CA PRO A 618 4.79 7.33 -5.05
C PRO A 618 3.38 7.08 -5.62
N ALA A 619 2.52 8.11 -5.60
CA ALA A 619 1.20 8.08 -6.21
C ALA A 619 1.24 7.85 -7.74
N PHE A 620 2.30 8.26 -8.44
CA PHE A 620 2.38 8.15 -9.90
C PHE A 620 2.48 6.70 -10.38
N GLU A 621 3.31 5.85 -9.75
CA GLU A 621 3.46 4.45 -10.17
C GLU A 621 2.16 3.66 -9.96
N SER A 622 1.52 3.83 -8.79
CA SER A 622 0.23 3.21 -8.46
C SER A 622 -0.92 3.72 -9.34
N TRP A 623 -0.82 4.96 -9.82
CA TRP A 623 -1.77 5.54 -10.78
C TRP A 623 -1.53 5.03 -12.21
N LYS A 624 -0.27 4.92 -12.63
CA LYS A 624 0.09 4.45 -13.98
C LYS A 624 -0.35 3.01 -14.19
N VAL A 625 -0.07 2.13 -13.22
CA VAL A 625 -0.48 0.71 -13.24
C VAL A 625 -1.16 0.38 -11.91
N SER A 626 -2.49 0.20 -11.96
CA SER A 626 -3.30 -0.13 -10.78
C SER A 626 -2.75 -1.35 -10.04
N PRO A 627 -2.61 -1.30 -8.70
CA PRO A 627 -2.29 -2.47 -7.88
C PRO A 627 -3.52 -3.35 -7.60
N LEU A 628 -4.73 -2.87 -7.87
CA LEU A 628 -5.98 -3.59 -7.60
C LEU A 628 -6.38 -4.48 -8.79
N PRO A 629 -6.84 -5.72 -8.54
CA PRO A 629 -7.38 -6.57 -9.60
C PRO A 629 -8.73 -6.03 -10.08
N LEU A 630 -8.80 -5.66 -11.36
CA LEU A 630 -10.02 -5.16 -11.98
C LEU A 630 -10.76 -6.31 -12.69
N ASN A 631 -12.00 -6.57 -12.28
CA ASN A 631 -12.89 -7.52 -12.95
C ASN A 631 -13.95 -6.75 -13.73
N PHE A 632 -13.94 -6.93 -15.05
CA PHE A 632 -14.94 -6.41 -15.98
C PHE A 632 -15.91 -7.54 -16.34
N ASP A 633 -17.10 -7.50 -15.75
CA ASP A 633 -18.13 -8.52 -15.92
C ASP A 633 -19.17 -8.08 -16.94
N VAL A 634 -19.42 -8.90 -17.95
CA VAL A 634 -20.38 -8.60 -19.02
C VAL A 634 -21.55 -9.58 -18.99
N TYR A 635 -22.75 -9.06 -19.16
CA TYR A 635 -24.01 -9.79 -19.21
C TYR A 635 -24.70 -9.50 -20.54
N LEU A 636 -24.98 -10.54 -21.32
CA LEU A 636 -25.64 -10.44 -22.63
C LEU A 636 -27.13 -10.73 -22.48
N PHE A 637 -27.98 -10.03 -23.23
CA PHE A 637 -29.42 -10.33 -23.30
C PHE A 637 -29.72 -11.16 -24.55
N ASN A 638 -30.08 -12.42 -24.34
CA ASN A 638 -30.49 -13.33 -25.39
C ASN A 638 -31.98 -13.17 -25.69
N TRP A 639 -32.31 -12.79 -26.91
CA TRP A 639 -33.68 -12.53 -27.37
C TRP A 639 -34.34 -13.80 -27.90
N THR A 640 -35.45 -14.22 -27.30
CA THR A 640 -36.01 -15.57 -27.55
C THR A 640 -37.17 -15.62 -28.54
N ASN A 641 -37.73 -14.47 -28.96
CA ASN A 641 -38.87 -14.40 -29.88
C ASN A 641 -38.81 -13.19 -30.86
N PRO A 642 -37.71 -13.01 -31.62
CA PRO A 642 -37.59 -11.90 -32.57
C PRO A 642 -38.67 -11.89 -33.67
N GLU A 643 -39.23 -13.03 -34.01
CA GLU A 643 -40.32 -13.20 -34.99
C GLU A 643 -41.65 -12.56 -34.56
N ASP A 644 -41.87 -12.41 -33.25
CA ASP A 644 -43.08 -11.78 -32.70
C ASP A 644 -43.02 -10.23 -32.73
N LEU A 645 -41.89 -9.61 -33.14
CA LEU A 645 -41.69 -8.16 -33.11
C LEU A 645 -42.38 -7.46 -34.30
N TYR A 646 -43.68 -7.26 -34.18
CA TYR A 646 -44.44 -6.41 -35.11
C TYR A 646 -45.60 -5.66 -34.40
N GLU A 647 -45.99 -4.53 -34.99
CA GLU A 647 -47.09 -3.69 -34.51
C GLU A 647 -48.42 -4.47 -34.55
N GLY A 648 -49.11 -4.53 -33.41
CA GLY A 648 -50.30 -5.38 -33.21
C GLY A 648 -50.00 -6.82 -32.78
N SER A 649 -48.73 -7.20 -32.54
CA SER A 649 -48.39 -8.43 -31.85
C SER A 649 -48.95 -8.46 -30.42
N LYS A 650 -49.30 -9.66 -29.93
CA LYS A 650 -49.80 -9.87 -28.55
C LYS A 650 -48.70 -10.29 -27.57
N ARG A 651 -47.47 -10.50 -28.05
CA ARG A 651 -46.32 -10.90 -27.25
C ARG A 651 -45.29 -9.78 -27.27
N LYS A 652 -44.71 -9.49 -26.12
CA LYS A 652 -43.59 -8.55 -26.04
C LYS A 652 -42.28 -9.23 -26.43
N PRO A 653 -41.23 -8.47 -26.74
CA PRO A 653 -39.87 -8.99 -26.83
C PRO A 653 -39.44 -9.57 -25.48
N HIS A 654 -39.07 -10.85 -25.44
CA HIS A 654 -38.63 -11.55 -24.24
C HIS A 654 -37.11 -11.77 -24.25
N PHE A 655 -36.45 -11.41 -23.16
CA PHE A 655 -35.01 -11.48 -23.01
C PHE A 655 -34.59 -12.33 -21.81
N VAL A 656 -33.62 -13.23 -22.04
CA VAL A 656 -32.96 -14.01 -21.00
C VAL A 656 -31.54 -13.49 -20.81
N GLN A 657 -31.18 -13.12 -19.59
CA GLN A 657 -29.81 -12.71 -19.27
C GLN A 657 -28.87 -13.93 -19.26
N LEU A 658 -27.73 -13.80 -19.93
CA LEU A 658 -26.61 -14.75 -19.90
C LEU A 658 -25.36 -14.06 -19.34
N GLY A 659 -24.67 -14.73 -18.42
CA GLY A 659 -23.46 -14.21 -17.77
C GLY A 659 -23.41 -14.45 -16.25
N PRO A 660 -22.40 -13.90 -15.54
CA PRO A 660 -21.35 -13.03 -16.09
C PRO A 660 -20.40 -13.78 -17.02
N TYR A 661 -19.94 -13.08 -18.06
CA TYR A 661 -18.72 -13.36 -18.79
C TYR A 661 -17.63 -12.44 -18.20
N ARG A 662 -16.78 -13.00 -17.33
CA ARG A 662 -15.77 -12.24 -16.58
C ARG A 662 -14.49 -12.08 -17.38
N PHE A 663 -13.98 -10.86 -17.41
CA PHE A 663 -12.66 -10.55 -17.94
C PHE A 663 -11.82 -9.84 -16.87
N ARG A 664 -10.59 -10.31 -16.65
CA ARG A 664 -9.61 -9.59 -15.83
C ARG A 664 -9.02 -8.47 -16.69
N GLU A 665 -9.22 -7.21 -16.31
CA GLU A 665 -8.62 -6.05 -16.97
C GLU A 665 -7.24 -5.78 -16.36
N LYS A 666 -6.21 -5.70 -17.21
CA LYS A 666 -4.89 -5.14 -16.87
C LYS A 666 -4.75 -3.78 -17.58
N PRO A 667 -5.02 -2.64 -16.91
CA PRO A 667 -4.80 -1.31 -17.46
C PRO A 667 -3.35 -0.84 -17.27
N ASP A 668 -2.89 -0.02 -18.21
CA ASP A 668 -1.64 0.74 -18.17
C ASP A 668 -1.91 2.14 -18.76
N LYS A 669 -1.16 3.14 -18.29
CA LYS A 669 -1.19 4.50 -18.83
C LYS A 669 0.05 4.74 -19.68
N VAL A 670 -0.18 4.93 -20.97
CA VAL A 670 0.84 5.09 -22.00
C VAL A 670 0.81 6.50 -22.59
N ASP A 671 1.84 6.84 -23.36
CA ASP A 671 1.96 8.14 -24.04
C ASP A 671 1.83 9.34 -23.08
N ILE A 672 2.49 9.24 -21.92
CA ILE A 672 2.39 10.20 -20.82
C ILE A 672 3.24 11.46 -21.11
N GLU A 673 2.59 12.63 -21.13
CA GLU A 673 3.24 13.94 -21.31
C GLU A 673 2.90 14.88 -20.12
N TRP A 674 3.90 15.60 -19.61
CA TRP A 674 3.78 16.45 -18.41
C TRP A 674 3.73 17.94 -18.75
N HIS A 675 2.62 18.60 -18.40
CA HIS A 675 2.39 20.01 -18.67
C HIS A 675 2.56 20.85 -17.39
N ASN A 676 3.81 21.10 -17.02
CA ASN A 676 4.16 21.85 -15.81
C ASN A 676 3.63 23.30 -15.77
N HIS A 677 3.21 23.86 -16.92
CA HIS A 677 2.76 25.25 -17.04
C HIS A 677 1.29 25.47 -16.65
N ASN A 678 0.45 24.43 -16.73
CA ASN A 678 -0.96 24.44 -16.34
C ASN A 678 -1.27 23.36 -15.27
N ALA A 679 -0.24 22.72 -14.73
CA ALA A 679 -0.30 21.62 -13.76
C ALA A 679 -1.18 20.44 -14.22
N SER A 680 -1.09 20.07 -15.51
CA SER A 680 -1.81 18.90 -16.05
C SER A 680 -0.88 17.84 -16.64
N ILE A 681 -1.43 16.66 -16.90
CA ILE A 681 -0.77 15.50 -17.48
C ILE A 681 -1.65 14.93 -18.59
N SER A 682 -1.08 14.72 -19.77
CA SER A 682 -1.73 14.01 -20.89
C SER A 682 -1.35 12.54 -20.86
N PHE A 683 -2.27 11.64 -21.20
CA PHE A 683 -2.03 10.20 -21.33
C PHE A 683 -3.11 9.52 -22.16
N ARG A 684 -2.86 8.26 -22.54
CA ARG A 684 -3.87 7.32 -23.06
C ARG A 684 -4.02 6.11 -22.14
N LYS A 685 -5.25 5.63 -21.95
CA LYS A 685 -5.52 4.34 -21.28
C LYS A 685 -5.32 3.21 -22.29
N LYS A 686 -4.53 2.21 -21.91
CA LYS A 686 -4.36 0.96 -22.67
C LYS A 686 -4.75 -0.21 -21.76
N ALA A 687 -5.72 -1.02 -22.17
CA ALA A 687 -6.26 -2.08 -21.33
C ALA A 687 -6.25 -3.44 -22.04
N TYR A 688 -5.68 -4.46 -21.37
CA TYR A 688 -5.71 -5.85 -21.83
C TYR A 688 -6.76 -6.67 -21.07
N PHE A 689 -7.55 -7.46 -21.79
CA PHE A 689 -8.66 -8.24 -21.25
C PHE A 689 -8.39 -9.73 -21.40
N TYR A 690 -8.42 -10.45 -20.28
CA TYR A 690 -8.20 -11.89 -20.21
C TYR A 690 -9.46 -12.57 -19.68
N PHE A 691 -10.06 -13.46 -20.47
CA PHE A 691 -11.28 -14.17 -20.07
C PHE A 691 -11.02 -15.11 -18.88
N ASP A 692 -11.85 -15.01 -17.85
CA ASP A 692 -11.78 -15.82 -16.64
C ASP A 692 -12.88 -16.88 -16.66
N ALA A 693 -12.57 -18.05 -17.20
CA ALA A 693 -13.50 -19.16 -17.28
C ALA A 693 -13.93 -19.72 -15.91
N ALA A 694 -13.17 -19.49 -14.84
CA ALA A 694 -13.52 -19.93 -13.48
C ALA A 694 -14.40 -18.91 -12.75
N GLY A 695 -14.30 -17.63 -13.12
CA GLY A 695 -15.16 -16.55 -12.62
C GLY A 695 -16.41 -16.27 -13.47
N SER A 696 -16.62 -17.02 -14.56
CA SER A 696 -17.75 -16.87 -15.50
C SER A 696 -18.79 -17.97 -15.31
N ASN A 697 -20.06 -17.64 -15.58
CA ASN A 697 -21.19 -18.58 -15.52
C ASN A 697 -21.61 -19.13 -16.90
N GLY A 698 -20.83 -18.81 -17.94
CA GLY A 698 -21.05 -19.21 -19.33
C GLY A 698 -19.74 -19.22 -20.12
N THR A 699 -19.77 -19.74 -21.35
CA THR A 699 -18.59 -19.85 -22.23
C THR A 699 -18.60 -18.77 -23.32
N LEU A 700 -17.43 -18.44 -23.87
CA LEU A 700 -17.38 -17.54 -25.03
C LEU A 700 -18.01 -18.15 -26.30
N GLN A 701 -18.33 -19.45 -26.28
CA GLN A 701 -19.00 -20.18 -27.35
C GLN A 701 -20.54 -20.17 -27.20
N ASP A 702 -21.08 -19.63 -26.10
CA ASP A 702 -22.51 -19.51 -25.87
C ASP A 702 -23.17 -18.71 -26.99
N ILE A 703 -24.30 -19.21 -27.50
CA ILE A 703 -25.02 -18.62 -28.63
C ILE A 703 -26.02 -17.59 -28.12
N VAL A 704 -25.94 -16.37 -28.65
CA VAL A 704 -26.79 -15.24 -28.28
C VAL A 704 -27.43 -14.63 -29.52
N THR A 705 -28.76 -14.62 -29.54
CA THR A 705 -29.57 -13.86 -30.50
C THR A 705 -29.76 -12.45 -29.95
N SER A 706 -29.42 -11.44 -30.74
CA SER A 706 -29.60 -10.02 -30.40
C SER A 706 -30.10 -9.25 -31.62
N VAL A 707 -30.22 -7.93 -31.51
CA VAL A 707 -30.77 -7.06 -32.55
C VAL A 707 -29.78 -6.90 -33.72
N ASN A 708 -30.26 -7.00 -34.97
CA ASN A 708 -29.45 -6.67 -36.15
C ASN A 708 -29.34 -5.15 -36.33
N THR A 709 -28.53 -4.53 -35.46
CA THR A 709 -28.33 -3.07 -35.41
C THR A 709 -27.79 -2.50 -36.72
N VAL A 710 -27.08 -3.30 -37.52
CA VAL A 710 -26.47 -2.90 -38.79
C VAL A 710 -27.50 -2.90 -39.92
N ALA A 711 -28.35 -3.93 -40.02
CA ALA A 711 -29.41 -3.96 -41.03
C ALA A 711 -30.45 -2.85 -40.79
N HIS A 712 -30.79 -2.54 -39.54
CA HIS A 712 -31.70 -1.44 -39.21
C HIS A 712 -31.06 -0.05 -39.40
N ALA A 713 -29.77 0.14 -39.05
CA ALA A 713 -29.06 1.39 -39.35
C ALA A 713 -28.91 1.61 -40.87
N GLY A 714 -28.63 0.54 -41.63
CA GLY A 714 -28.63 0.54 -43.08
C GLY A 714 -30.01 0.91 -43.65
N ALA A 715 -31.08 0.31 -43.14
CA ALA A 715 -32.45 0.63 -43.53
C ALA A 715 -32.80 2.11 -43.35
N LYS A 716 -32.48 2.71 -42.19
CA LYS A 716 -32.69 4.15 -41.94
C LYS A 716 -31.99 5.00 -43.01
N ARG A 717 -30.69 4.74 -43.26
CA ARG A 717 -29.90 5.49 -44.26
C ARG A 717 -30.35 5.25 -45.71
N LEU A 718 -30.94 4.09 -46.01
CA LEU A 718 -31.52 3.79 -47.32
C LEU A 718 -32.90 4.41 -47.51
N SER A 719 -33.62 4.74 -46.44
CA SER A 719 -34.89 5.49 -46.49
C SER A 719 -34.72 6.97 -46.87
N GLU A 720 -33.49 7.50 -46.79
CA GLU A 720 -33.11 8.85 -47.22
C GLU A 720 -32.92 8.96 -48.75
N LEU A 721 -33.00 7.85 -49.49
CA LEU A 721 -32.74 7.80 -50.95
C LEU A 721 -34.00 7.98 -51.81
N ASN A 722 -33.79 8.40 -53.06
CA ASN A 722 -34.85 8.48 -54.08
C ASN A 722 -35.60 7.14 -54.23
N THR A 723 -36.92 7.23 -54.40
CA THR A 723 -37.88 6.10 -54.34
C THR A 723 -37.50 4.85 -55.14
N LEU A 724 -36.89 4.98 -56.32
CA LEU A 724 -36.42 3.83 -57.11
C LEU A 724 -35.30 3.05 -56.40
N PHE A 725 -34.30 3.74 -55.87
CA PHE A 725 -33.21 3.12 -55.12
C PHE A 725 -33.70 2.60 -53.76
N GLN A 726 -34.59 3.34 -53.10
CA GLN A 726 -35.27 2.90 -51.89
C GLN A 726 -36.00 1.57 -52.09
N PHE A 727 -36.75 1.40 -53.19
CA PHE A 727 -37.47 0.16 -53.51
C PHE A 727 -36.51 -1.03 -53.75
N VAL A 728 -35.45 -0.83 -54.55
CA VAL A 728 -34.46 -1.89 -54.83
C VAL A 728 -33.72 -2.31 -53.55
N ALA A 729 -33.30 -1.34 -52.74
CA ALA A 729 -32.59 -1.59 -51.49
C ALA A 729 -33.50 -2.20 -50.41
N SER A 730 -34.75 -1.76 -50.31
CA SER A 730 -35.81 -2.35 -49.47
C SER A 730 -36.01 -3.83 -49.79
N THR A 731 -36.21 -4.16 -51.08
CA THR A 731 -36.32 -5.54 -51.56
C THR A 731 -35.08 -6.38 -51.24
N THR A 732 -33.89 -5.79 -51.36
CA THR A 732 -32.61 -6.48 -51.10
C THR A 732 -32.39 -6.73 -49.60
N LEU A 733 -32.76 -5.79 -48.73
CA LEU A 733 -32.73 -5.99 -47.28
C LEU A 733 -33.72 -7.08 -46.85
N SER A 734 -34.98 -6.96 -47.24
CA SER A 734 -36.06 -7.91 -46.89
C SER A 734 -35.87 -9.33 -47.44
N SER A 735 -34.93 -9.56 -48.35
CA SER A 735 -34.59 -10.88 -48.88
C SER A 735 -33.24 -11.43 -48.41
N THR A 736 -32.46 -10.66 -47.63
CA THR A 736 -31.11 -11.07 -47.21
C THR A 736 -30.76 -10.82 -45.74
N GLN A 737 -31.58 -10.04 -45.02
CA GLN A 737 -31.38 -9.65 -43.63
C GLN A 737 -32.62 -9.98 -42.78
N GLU A 738 -32.40 -10.15 -41.48
CA GLU A 738 -33.45 -10.32 -40.47
C GLU A 738 -33.41 -9.16 -39.45
N VAL A 739 -34.43 -9.07 -38.60
CA VAL A 739 -34.49 -8.07 -37.52
C VAL A 739 -33.54 -8.43 -36.36
N SER A 740 -33.27 -9.73 -36.20
CA SER A 740 -32.28 -10.32 -35.29
C SER A 740 -30.99 -10.74 -36.00
N GLU A 741 -29.95 -10.99 -35.22
CA GLU A 741 -28.68 -11.62 -35.64
C GLU A 741 -28.26 -12.57 -34.50
N THR A 742 -27.74 -13.76 -34.84
CA THR A 742 -27.34 -14.78 -33.86
C THR A 742 -25.86 -15.08 -34.00
N ARG A 743 -25.09 -14.89 -32.92
CA ARG A 743 -23.62 -15.02 -32.86
C ARG A 743 -23.17 -15.61 -31.54
N THR A 744 -21.90 -15.99 -31.41
CA THR A 744 -21.36 -16.40 -30.10
C THR A 744 -21.06 -15.19 -29.21
N ALA A 745 -20.99 -15.38 -27.90
CA ALA A 745 -20.56 -14.36 -26.94
C ALA A 745 -19.16 -13.80 -27.29
N GLU A 746 -18.23 -14.63 -27.80
CA GLU A 746 -16.92 -14.17 -28.29
C GLU A 746 -17.04 -13.13 -29.41
N GLU A 747 -17.91 -13.41 -30.40
CA GLU A 747 -18.14 -12.56 -31.57
C GLU A 747 -18.88 -11.27 -31.21
N TRP A 748 -19.89 -11.33 -30.33
CA TRP A 748 -20.59 -10.15 -29.82
C TRP A 748 -19.72 -9.23 -28.97
N LEU A 749 -18.71 -9.77 -28.27
CA LEU A 749 -17.88 -8.99 -27.35
C LEU A 749 -16.60 -8.45 -28.00
N PHE A 750 -15.47 -9.17 -27.88
CA PHE A 750 -14.13 -8.64 -28.18
C PHE A 750 -13.61 -9.03 -29.57
N LYS A 751 -14.01 -10.19 -30.12
CA LYS A 751 -13.47 -10.73 -31.38
C LYS A 751 -14.05 -10.04 -32.61
N GLY A 752 -15.34 -9.71 -32.54
CA GLY A 752 -16.11 -9.05 -33.60
C GLY A 752 -16.35 -9.94 -34.82
N PHE A 753 -17.56 -9.87 -35.39
CA PHE A 753 -17.91 -10.57 -36.62
C PHE A 753 -17.96 -9.61 -37.83
N VAL A 754 -17.77 -10.16 -39.04
CA VAL A 754 -17.85 -9.41 -40.30
C VAL A 754 -19.26 -9.52 -40.85
N HIS A 755 -19.96 -8.40 -41.02
CA HIS A 755 -21.31 -8.36 -41.58
C HIS A 755 -21.31 -7.92 -43.04
N LYS A 756 -22.17 -8.55 -43.86
CA LYS A 756 -22.21 -8.35 -45.31
C LYS A 756 -22.43 -6.88 -45.70
N LEU A 757 -23.29 -6.16 -44.95
CA LEU A 757 -23.56 -4.74 -45.20
C LEU A 757 -22.41 -3.81 -44.80
N VAL A 758 -21.58 -4.19 -43.82
CA VAL A 758 -20.36 -3.42 -43.48
C VAL A 758 -19.32 -3.56 -44.60
N THR A 759 -19.12 -4.77 -45.14
CA THR A 759 -18.23 -4.99 -46.28
C THR A 759 -18.69 -4.21 -47.51
N LEU A 760 -19.99 -4.25 -47.83
CA LEU A 760 -20.56 -3.46 -48.93
C LEU A 760 -20.47 -1.95 -48.68
N GLY A 761 -20.74 -1.51 -47.45
CA GLY A 761 -20.62 -0.12 -47.03
C GLY A 761 -19.21 0.43 -47.22
N LYS A 762 -18.17 -0.32 -46.81
CA LYS A 762 -16.77 0.06 -47.05
C LYS A 762 -16.38 0.14 -48.53
N LEU A 763 -16.96 -0.71 -49.39
CA LEU A 763 -16.72 -0.66 -50.84
C LEU A 763 -17.34 0.57 -51.51
N ILE A 764 -18.44 1.11 -50.95
CA ILE A 764 -19.17 2.27 -51.50
C ILE A 764 -18.67 3.58 -50.88
N SER A 765 -18.41 3.61 -49.57
CA SER A 765 -17.95 4.79 -48.84
C SER A 765 -17.07 4.37 -47.65
N PRO A 766 -15.74 4.26 -47.85
CA PRO A 766 -14.81 3.89 -46.78
C PRO A 766 -14.87 4.83 -45.56
N GLU A 767 -15.06 6.13 -45.79
CA GLU A 767 -15.10 7.17 -44.76
C GLU A 767 -16.33 7.06 -43.85
N ALA A 768 -17.46 6.55 -44.37
CA ALA A 768 -18.70 6.40 -43.59
C ALA A 768 -18.72 5.15 -42.69
N VAL A 769 -17.78 4.22 -42.86
CA VAL A 769 -17.75 2.93 -42.14
C VAL A 769 -16.32 2.64 -41.64
N PRO A 770 -15.88 3.29 -40.54
CA PRO A 770 -14.49 3.17 -40.07
C PRO A 770 -14.13 1.77 -39.55
N TYR A 771 -15.07 1.05 -38.94
CA TYR A 771 -14.89 -0.29 -38.34
C TYR A 771 -15.05 -1.43 -39.36
N ASP A 772 -14.18 -2.45 -39.32
CA ASP A 772 -14.23 -3.65 -40.19
C ASP A 772 -15.09 -4.79 -39.63
N ARG A 773 -15.27 -4.83 -38.30
CA ARG A 773 -16.10 -5.81 -37.58
C ARG A 773 -17.07 -5.13 -36.63
N ILE A 774 -18.09 -5.87 -36.22
CA ILE A 774 -19.07 -5.48 -35.20
C ILE A 774 -18.87 -6.34 -33.95
N GLY A 775 -18.78 -5.70 -32.80
CA GLY A 775 -18.80 -6.29 -31.46
C GLY A 775 -18.77 -5.17 -30.42
N TYR A 776 -19.47 -5.33 -29.30
CA TYR A 776 -19.67 -4.28 -28.30
C TYR A 776 -18.38 -3.83 -27.60
N GLN A 777 -17.35 -4.68 -27.58
CA GLN A 777 -16.00 -4.38 -27.07
C GLN A 777 -14.93 -4.58 -28.15
N TYR A 778 -15.32 -4.64 -29.43
CA TYR A 778 -14.39 -4.82 -30.54
C TYR A 778 -13.39 -3.67 -30.62
N GLY A 779 -12.12 -3.98 -30.82
CA GLY A 779 -11.04 -2.98 -30.85
C GLY A 779 -10.68 -2.35 -29.50
N ARG A 780 -11.27 -2.79 -28.37
CA ARG A 780 -10.86 -2.33 -27.02
C ARG A 780 -9.56 -2.99 -26.54
N ASN A 781 -9.43 -4.30 -26.73
CA ASN A 781 -8.36 -5.10 -26.14
C ASN A 781 -6.97 -4.72 -26.69
N GLY A 782 -6.09 -4.23 -25.82
CA GLY A 782 -4.74 -3.77 -26.15
C GLY A 782 -4.65 -2.43 -26.90
N SER A 783 -5.78 -1.76 -27.16
CA SER A 783 -5.82 -0.48 -27.88
C SER A 783 -5.47 0.70 -26.97
N THR A 784 -4.82 1.71 -27.54
CA THR A 784 -4.52 2.99 -26.88
C THR A 784 -5.52 4.09 -27.23
N SER A 785 -6.13 4.04 -28.42
CA SER A 785 -7.04 5.09 -28.92
C SER A 785 -8.49 4.89 -28.52
N PHE A 786 -8.86 3.73 -27.97
CA PHE A 786 -10.26 3.36 -27.72
C PHE A 786 -10.98 4.32 -26.76
N ASP A 787 -10.31 4.79 -25.71
CA ASP A 787 -10.89 5.72 -24.73
C ASP A 787 -10.52 7.20 -24.97
N GLY A 788 -9.73 7.48 -26.02
CA GLY A 788 -9.29 8.82 -26.41
C GLY A 788 -8.07 9.35 -25.66
N ASP A 789 -7.58 10.52 -26.09
CA ASP A 789 -6.51 11.25 -25.40
C ASP A 789 -7.10 12.01 -24.19
N ILE A 790 -6.53 11.82 -23.00
CA ILE A 790 -7.04 12.40 -21.74
C ILE A 790 -6.00 13.36 -21.18
N ASN A 791 -6.41 14.61 -20.90
CA ASN A 791 -5.60 15.58 -20.14
C ASN A 791 -6.25 15.85 -18.77
N MET A 792 -5.50 15.65 -17.69
CA MET A 792 -6.00 15.64 -16.30
C MET A 792 -5.13 16.53 -15.40
N PHE A 793 -5.72 17.23 -14.43
CA PHE A 793 -4.98 18.03 -13.46
C PHE A 793 -4.26 17.15 -12.42
N THR A 794 -2.98 17.46 -12.17
CA THR A 794 -2.10 16.69 -11.28
C THR A 794 -2.32 16.99 -9.79
N GLY A 795 -2.96 18.11 -9.47
CA GLY A 795 -3.09 18.65 -8.12
C GLY A 795 -1.84 19.40 -7.60
N ALA A 796 -0.81 19.60 -8.45
CA ALA A 796 0.46 20.21 -8.04
C ALA A 796 0.37 21.74 -7.79
N ASP A 797 -0.61 22.42 -8.39
CA ASP A 797 -0.91 23.83 -8.12
C ASP A 797 -1.97 24.00 -7.02
N ASP A 798 -3.08 23.25 -7.14
CA ASP A 798 -4.17 23.18 -6.18
C ASP A 798 -4.69 21.73 -6.10
N ILE A 799 -4.50 21.10 -4.95
CA ILE A 799 -4.88 19.70 -4.72
C ILE A 799 -6.40 19.47 -4.87
N ARG A 800 -7.23 20.52 -4.81
CA ARG A 800 -8.68 20.47 -5.06
C ARG A 800 -9.02 20.23 -6.55
N LYS A 801 -8.04 20.27 -7.44
CA LYS A 801 -8.16 19.85 -8.84
C LYS A 801 -7.70 18.41 -9.09
N MET A 802 -7.11 17.72 -8.11
CA MET A 802 -6.50 16.41 -8.31
C MET A 802 -7.51 15.41 -8.91
N GLY A 803 -7.08 14.73 -9.98
CA GLY A 803 -7.91 13.75 -10.69
C GLY A 803 -8.96 14.35 -11.62
N GLN A 804 -9.19 15.67 -11.61
CA GLN A 804 -10.17 16.30 -12.50
C GLN A 804 -9.64 16.38 -13.93
N ILE A 805 -10.47 16.02 -14.90
CA ILE A 805 -10.14 16.11 -16.33
C ILE A 805 -10.20 17.58 -16.76
N HIS A 806 -9.17 18.03 -17.48
CA HIS A 806 -9.12 19.34 -18.10
C HIS A 806 -9.69 19.31 -19.53
N SER A 807 -9.34 18.29 -20.32
CA SER A 807 -9.86 18.08 -21.66
C SER A 807 -9.82 16.61 -22.08
N TRP A 808 -10.71 16.25 -23.00
CA TRP A 808 -10.79 14.92 -23.62
C TRP A 808 -10.75 15.08 -25.14
N ASN A 809 -9.89 14.34 -25.83
CA ASN A 809 -9.57 14.52 -27.25
C ASN A 809 -9.30 15.99 -27.61
N ASN A 810 -8.51 16.68 -26.77
CA ASN A 810 -8.17 18.10 -26.85
C ASN A 810 -9.37 19.08 -26.82
N LYS A 811 -10.53 18.67 -26.30
CA LYS A 811 -11.71 19.50 -26.14
C LYS A 811 -12.15 19.61 -24.67
N THR A 812 -12.58 20.80 -24.27
CA THR A 812 -13.23 21.08 -22.97
C THR A 812 -14.76 20.88 -23.02
N HIS A 813 -15.33 20.78 -24.21
CA HIS A 813 -16.74 20.45 -24.46
C HIS A 813 -16.83 19.46 -25.62
N THR A 814 -17.57 18.37 -25.46
CA THR A 814 -17.54 17.24 -26.39
C THR A 814 -18.32 17.50 -27.68
N GLY A 815 -19.31 18.41 -27.64
CA GLY A 815 -20.26 18.66 -28.72
C GLY A 815 -21.36 17.61 -28.87
N ALA A 816 -21.36 16.54 -28.06
CA ALA A 816 -22.37 15.48 -28.11
C ALA A 816 -23.72 15.89 -27.49
N TYR A 817 -23.69 16.84 -26.55
CA TYR A 817 -24.87 17.42 -25.90
C TYR A 817 -24.78 18.94 -25.90
N SER A 818 -25.93 19.60 -25.75
CA SER A 818 -26.00 21.05 -25.64
C SER A 818 -25.57 21.55 -24.25
N GLY A 819 -25.36 22.86 -24.10
CA GLY A 819 -25.14 23.51 -22.81
C GLY A 819 -24.06 22.86 -21.93
N SER A 820 -24.33 22.78 -20.63
CA SER A 820 -23.45 22.18 -19.62
C SER A 820 -23.31 20.66 -19.73
N CYS A 821 -24.27 19.96 -20.34
CA CYS A 821 -24.28 18.50 -20.44
C CYS A 821 -23.11 17.93 -21.25
N GLY A 822 -22.56 18.73 -22.19
CA GLY A 822 -21.39 18.37 -22.99
C GLY A 822 -20.04 18.78 -22.37
N ASN A 823 -20.01 19.39 -21.19
CA ASN A 823 -18.76 19.81 -20.54
C ASN A 823 -17.90 18.58 -20.16
N VAL A 824 -16.60 18.67 -20.42
CA VAL A 824 -15.60 17.74 -19.88
C VAL A 824 -15.21 18.22 -18.48
N MET A 825 -15.67 17.49 -17.47
CA MET A 825 -15.43 17.77 -16.04
C MET A 825 -15.61 16.49 -15.21
N GLY A 826 -15.17 16.50 -13.95
CA GLY A 826 -15.16 15.31 -13.10
C GLY A 826 -13.87 14.50 -13.22
N SER A 827 -13.83 13.36 -12.53
CA SER A 827 -12.71 12.42 -12.53
C SER A 827 -12.93 11.26 -13.50
N MET A 828 -11.85 10.54 -13.85
CA MET A 828 -11.94 9.20 -14.46
C MET A 828 -12.30 8.09 -13.44
N GLY A 829 -12.45 8.42 -12.15
CA GLY A 829 -12.85 7.49 -11.08
C GLY A 829 -11.73 7.06 -10.13
N GLU A 830 -10.49 7.49 -10.39
CA GLU A 830 -9.29 7.01 -9.66
C GLU A 830 -8.93 7.90 -8.47
N PHE A 831 -9.07 9.22 -8.63
CA PHE A 831 -8.79 10.24 -7.60
C PHE A 831 -9.84 11.34 -7.65
N PHE A 832 -10.17 11.89 -6.49
CA PHE A 832 -11.12 12.99 -6.31
C PHE A 832 -10.50 14.10 -5.44
N PRO A 833 -11.06 15.32 -5.46
CA PRO A 833 -10.64 16.39 -4.57
C PRO A 833 -10.71 15.96 -3.08
N PRO A 834 -9.70 16.28 -2.25
CA PRO A 834 -9.70 15.91 -0.83
C PRO A 834 -10.57 16.84 0.02
N ASN A 835 -10.97 16.33 1.19
CA ASN A 835 -11.83 16.97 2.19
C ASN A 835 -13.29 17.17 1.72
N LEU A 836 -13.85 16.12 1.12
CA LEU A 836 -15.25 16.06 0.66
C LEU A 836 -16.23 16.20 1.81
N ASN A 837 -17.27 17.01 1.60
CA ASN A 837 -18.47 17.08 2.43
C ASN A 837 -19.62 16.31 1.75
N THR A 838 -20.64 15.94 2.52
CA THR A 838 -21.86 15.28 2.00
C THR A 838 -22.70 16.15 1.06
N SER A 839 -22.36 17.44 0.94
CA SER A 839 -22.95 18.42 0.01
C SER A 839 -22.17 18.60 -1.29
N ASP A 840 -20.96 18.03 -1.38
CA ASP A 840 -20.04 18.36 -2.47
C ASP A 840 -20.29 17.44 -3.67
N PRO A 841 -20.44 17.99 -4.88
CA PRO A 841 -20.87 17.21 -6.04
C PRO A 841 -19.72 16.34 -6.58
N VAL A 842 -19.96 15.04 -6.68
CA VAL A 842 -19.03 14.08 -7.27
C VAL A 842 -19.44 13.84 -8.73
N TYR A 843 -18.50 14.06 -9.65
CA TYR A 843 -18.69 13.82 -11.08
C TYR A 843 -17.70 12.77 -11.60
N LEU A 844 -18.22 11.76 -12.28
CA LEU A 844 -17.47 10.72 -12.97
C LEU A 844 -17.62 10.90 -14.48
N TYR A 845 -16.54 11.20 -15.18
CA TYR A 845 -16.54 11.36 -16.63
C TYR A 845 -16.46 10.00 -17.34
N MET A 846 -17.37 9.77 -18.28
CA MET A 846 -17.45 8.50 -19.00
C MET A 846 -17.25 8.75 -20.51
N PRO A 847 -16.06 8.45 -21.07
CA PRO A 847 -15.74 8.70 -22.48
C PRO A 847 -16.78 8.13 -23.48
N LYS A 848 -17.33 6.94 -23.19
CA LYS A 848 -18.34 6.28 -24.04
C LYS A 848 -19.72 6.93 -24.02
N MET A 849 -19.95 7.83 -23.05
CA MET A 849 -21.14 8.67 -22.94
C MET A 849 -20.81 10.15 -23.23
N CYS A 850 -19.56 10.51 -23.55
CA CYS A 850 -19.07 11.89 -23.78
C CYS A 850 -19.52 12.95 -22.76
N ARG A 851 -19.76 12.56 -21.49
CA ARG A 851 -20.28 13.46 -20.45
C ARG A 851 -19.75 13.12 -19.06
N ALA A 852 -19.87 14.09 -18.17
CA ALA A 852 -19.88 13.88 -16.73
C ALA A 852 -21.21 13.25 -16.27
N VAL A 853 -21.12 12.23 -15.42
CA VAL A 853 -22.23 11.62 -14.70
C VAL A 853 -22.18 12.09 -13.24
N PRO A 854 -23.22 12.75 -12.70
CA PRO A 854 -23.30 13.11 -11.29
C PRO A 854 -23.53 11.86 -10.41
N LEU A 855 -22.91 11.84 -9.23
CA LEU A 855 -23.14 10.86 -8.18
C LEU A 855 -23.51 11.62 -6.89
N ASP A 856 -24.66 11.31 -6.31
CA ASP A 856 -25.19 11.98 -5.13
C ASP A 856 -24.82 11.23 -3.85
N TYR A 857 -24.50 11.96 -2.78
CA TYR A 857 -24.29 11.34 -1.46
C TYR A 857 -25.59 10.65 -0.99
N THR A 858 -25.48 9.36 -0.64
CA THR A 858 -26.60 8.56 -0.13
C THR A 858 -26.42 8.19 1.35
N GLU A 859 -25.26 7.64 1.72
CA GLU A 859 -25.02 7.10 3.06
C GLU A 859 -23.54 7.13 3.46
N THR A 860 -23.27 7.10 4.77
CA THR A 860 -21.91 6.93 5.31
C THR A 860 -21.70 5.47 5.67
N VAL A 861 -20.74 4.81 5.02
CA VAL A 861 -20.41 3.40 5.20
C VAL A 861 -19.09 3.22 5.95
N THR A 862 -18.77 2.00 6.36
CA THR A 862 -17.46 1.64 6.93
C THR A 862 -16.86 0.47 6.19
N ILE A 863 -15.70 0.69 5.56
CA ILE A 863 -14.99 -0.29 4.73
C ILE A 863 -13.64 -0.57 5.38
N HIS A 864 -13.40 -1.83 5.78
CA HIS A 864 -12.17 -2.28 6.45
C HIS A 864 -11.75 -1.39 7.64
N GLY A 865 -12.74 -0.91 8.41
CA GLY A 865 -12.57 -0.04 9.58
C GLY A 865 -12.53 1.47 9.30
N ILE A 866 -12.64 1.89 8.03
CA ILE A 866 -12.53 3.29 7.60
C ILE A 866 -13.89 3.84 7.20
N THR A 867 -14.24 5.02 7.72
CA THR A 867 -15.43 5.77 7.33
C THR A 867 -15.30 6.30 5.90
N ALA A 868 -16.26 5.97 5.04
CA ALA A 868 -16.33 6.45 3.66
C ALA A 868 -17.74 6.97 3.35
N TYR A 869 -17.84 7.93 2.43
CA TYR A 869 -19.11 8.45 1.92
C TYR A 869 -19.47 7.70 0.64
N LYS A 870 -20.65 7.07 0.60
CA LYS A 870 -21.19 6.46 -0.61
C LYS A 870 -21.88 7.53 -1.45
N TYR A 871 -21.41 7.67 -2.68
CA TYR A 871 -22.06 8.45 -3.72
C TYR A 871 -22.68 7.48 -4.73
N SER A 872 -23.99 7.52 -4.91
CA SER A 872 -24.73 6.66 -5.84
C SER A 872 -25.14 7.42 -7.10
N GLY A 873 -25.18 6.74 -8.23
CA GLY A 873 -25.82 7.23 -9.43
C GLY A 873 -27.35 7.17 -9.27
N THR A 874 -27.97 8.27 -8.84
CA THR A 874 -29.42 8.33 -8.61
C THR A 874 -30.19 8.56 -9.92
N ARG A 875 -31.49 8.90 -9.82
CA ARG A 875 -32.28 9.40 -10.96
C ARG A 875 -31.66 10.66 -11.59
N HIS A 876 -30.89 11.49 -10.86
CA HIS A 876 -30.23 12.69 -11.41
C HIS A 876 -29.31 12.37 -12.59
N ALA A 877 -28.54 11.28 -12.49
CA ALA A 877 -27.62 10.86 -13.54
C ALA A 877 -28.30 10.57 -14.89
N VAL A 878 -29.52 10.04 -14.86
CA VAL A 878 -30.27 9.49 -15.99
C VAL A 878 -31.58 10.24 -16.29
N ASP A 879 -31.78 11.43 -15.69
CA ASP A 879 -32.94 12.27 -15.96
C ASP A 879 -32.88 12.95 -17.34
N ASN A 880 -34.04 13.42 -17.81
CA ASN A 880 -34.24 14.10 -19.09
C ASN A 880 -34.52 15.62 -18.93
N GLY A 881 -34.38 16.17 -17.72
CA GLY A 881 -34.72 17.55 -17.38
C GLY A 881 -36.12 17.74 -16.77
N THR A 882 -36.83 16.66 -16.42
CA THR A 882 -38.16 16.75 -15.77
C THR A 882 -38.06 16.77 -14.24
N MET A 883 -37.09 16.07 -13.65
CA MET A 883 -36.82 16.09 -12.21
C MET A 883 -35.69 17.06 -11.85
N TYR A 884 -34.67 17.15 -12.71
CA TYR A 884 -33.42 17.89 -12.49
C TYR A 884 -33.15 18.83 -13.68
N PRO A 885 -33.54 20.12 -13.62
CA PRO A 885 -33.57 21.02 -14.77
C PRO A 885 -32.22 21.25 -15.49
N ASP A 886 -31.10 21.02 -14.81
CA ASP A 886 -29.75 21.05 -15.35
C ASP A 886 -29.46 19.92 -16.36
N THR A 887 -30.17 18.79 -16.25
CA THR A 887 -30.03 17.63 -17.15
C THR A 887 -30.79 17.77 -18.47
N LYS A 888 -31.63 18.82 -18.61
CA LYS A 888 -32.47 19.07 -19.79
C LYS A 888 -31.69 19.15 -21.12
N CYS A 889 -30.40 19.49 -21.07
CA CYS A 889 -29.54 19.53 -22.25
C CYS A 889 -29.11 18.14 -22.80
N LEU A 890 -29.50 17.04 -22.14
CA LEU A 890 -29.30 15.66 -22.61
C LEU A 890 -30.29 15.25 -23.71
N CYS A 891 -31.38 16.00 -23.94
CA CYS A 891 -32.28 15.75 -25.06
C CYS A 891 -31.59 16.10 -26.39
N VAL A 892 -31.40 15.09 -27.24
CA VAL A 892 -30.68 15.20 -28.51
C VAL A 892 -31.66 15.53 -29.64
N ASP A 893 -31.29 16.43 -30.55
CA ASP A 893 -32.13 16.87 -31.69
C ASP A 893 -33.54 17.39 -31.30
N GLY A 894 -33.68 17.91 -30.07
CA GLY A 894 -34.97 18.31 -29.51
C GLY A 894 -35.85 17.15 -29.04
N GLN A 895 -35.41 15.90 -29.19
CA GLN A 895 -36.12 14.71 -28.73
C GLN A 895 -35.70 14.33 -27.30
N CYS A 896 -36.61 14.54 -26.35
CA CYS A 896 -36.51 13.95 -25.01
C CYS A 896 -37.19 12.56 -25.01
N PHE A 897 -36.58 11.62 -24.31
CA PHE A 897 -37.17 10.31 -23.98
C PHE A 897 -37.58 10.31 -22.50
N PRO A 898 -38.54 9.46 -22.05
CA PRO A 898 -38.83 9.27 -20.63
C PRO A 898 -37.57 8.96 -19.80
N ALA A 899 -37.55 9.39 -18.54
CA ALA A 899 -36.34 9.36 -17.70
C ALA A 899 -35.78 7.94 -17.48
N GLY A 900 -34.46 7.82 -17.27
CA GLY A 900 -33.76 6.55 -17.09
C GLY A 900 -32.87 6.10 -18.24
N VAL A 901 -32.94 6.79 -19.39
CA VAL A 901 -32.16 6.45 -20.59
C VAL A 901 -31.48 7.68 -21.18
N ILE A 902 -30.23 7.51 -21.60
CA ILE A 902 -29.36 8.56 -22.13
C ILE A 902 -29.05 8.22 -23.60
N ASN A 903 -29.45 9.10 -24.51
CA ASN A 903 -29.12 8.97 -25.92
C ASN A 903 -27.62 9.21 -26.14
N VAL A 904 -26.89 8.23 -26.69
CA VAL A 904 -25.43 8.32 -26.96
C VAL A 904 -25.09 8.32 -28.45
N LYS A 905 -26.06 8.65 -29.31
CA LYS A 905 -25.96 8.77 -30.79
C LYS A 905 -24.63 9.39 -31.26
N TYR A 906 -24.28 10.59 -30.77
CA TYR A 906 -23.07 11.29 -31.20
C TYR A 906 -21.76 10.73 -30.62
N CYS A 907 -21.81 9.93 -29.56
CA CYS A 907 -20.66 9.20 -29.01
C CYS A 907 -20.42 7.87 -29.72
N SER A 908 -21.48 7.27 -30.28
CA SER A 908 -21.48 5.94 -30.87
C SER A 908 -21.79 6.01 -32.36
N TYR A 909 -20.95 6.71 -33.13
CA TYR A 909 -20.97 6.75 -34.61
C TYR A 909 -22.35 7.00 -35.25
N ASN A 910 -23.16 7.89 -34.65
CA ASN A 910 -24.52 8.22 -35.09
C ASN A 910 -25.53 7.05 -35.02
N THR A 911 -25.25 6.01 -34.23
CA THR A 911 -26.14 4.84 -34.04
C THR A 911 -27.32 5.14 -33.11
N SER A 912 -28.36 4.31 -33.17
CA SER A 912 -29.56 4.39 -32.30
C SER A 912 -29.36 3.74 -30.91
N ILE A 913 -28.19 3.94 -30.28
CA ILE A 913 -27.83 3.34 -28.98
C ILE A 913 -28.16 4.29 -27.82
N PHE A 914 -28.70 3.71 -26.74
CA PHE A 914 -29.08 4.39 -25.49
C PHE A 914 -28.47 3.68 -24.29
N MET A 915 -27.92 4.44 -23.35
CA MET A 915 -27.35 3.93 -22.09
C MET A 915 -28.36 4.07 -20.96
N SER A 916 -28.47 3.06 -20.10
CA SER A 916 -29.28 3.08 -18.86
C SER A 916 -28.53 2.36 -17.73
N TYR A 917 -29.10 2.32 -16.53
CA TYR A 917 -28.70 1.30 -15.55
C TYR A 917 -29.19 -0.09 -15.98
N PRO A 918 -28.60 -1.18 -15.44
CA PRO A 918 -29.02 -2.55 -15.74
C PRO A 918 -30.49 -2.80 -15.41
N HIS A 919 -31.15 -3.60 -16.25
CA HIS A 919 -32.58 -3.92 -16.18
C HIS A 919 -33.49 -2.69 -16.10
N PHE A 920 -33.08 -1.55 -16.67
CA PHE A 920 -33.76 -0.25 -16.55
C PHE A 920 -34.01 0.19 -15.08
N TYR A 921 -33.11 -0.16 -14.16
CA TYR A 921 -33.15 0.34 -12.78
C TYR A 921 -33.22 1.88 -12.75
N LEU A 922 -34.07 2.42 -11.87
CA LEU A 922 -34.40 3.86 -11.75
C LEU A 922 -34.95 4.55 -13.02
N ALA A 923 -35.40 3.81 -14.03
CA ALA A 923 -36.06 4.38 -15.19
C ALA A 923 -37.57 4.64 -14.98
N ASP A 924 -38.20 5.14 -16.04
CA ASP A 924 -39.65 5.20 -16.22
C ASP A 924 -40.24 3.79 -16.44
N PRO A 925 -41.38 3.43 -15.82
CA PRO A 925 -42.02 2.12 -15.99
C PRO A 925 -42.29 1.70 -17.44
N ILE A 926 -42.49 2.66 -18.36
CA ILE A 926 -42.79 2.38 -19.77
C ILE A 926 -41.77 1.45 -20.45
N TYR A 927 -40.51 1.46 -20.02
CA TYR A 927 -39.46 0.60 -20.57
C TYR A 927 -39.59 -0.86 -20.10
N LEU A 928 -40.02 -1.08 -18.87
CA LEU A 928 -40.29 -2.41 -18.30
C LEU A 928 -41.66 -2.95 -18.74
N GLU A 929 -42.62 -2.06 -19.01
CA GLU A 929 -43.91 -2.43 -19.58
C GLU A 929 -43.77 -2.91 -21.03
N ALA A 930 -42.74 -2.45 -21.77
CA ALA A 930 -42.52 -2.76 -23.19
C ALA A 930 -41.76 -4.07 -23.50
N VAL A 931 -41.01 -4.64 -22.55
CA VAL A 931 -40.23 -5.90 -22.75
C VAL A 931 -40.36 -6.83 -21.55
N ASP A 932 -40.33 -8.14 -21.79
CA ASP A 932 -40.43 -9.15 -20.73
C ASP A 932 -39.05 -9.76 -20.40
N GLY A 933 -38.84 -10.15 -19.13
CA GLY A 933 -37.63 -10.84 -18.66
C GLY A 933 -36.61 -9.97 -17.90
N LEU A 934 -36.81 -8.66 -17.80
CA LEU A 934 -35.97 -7.76 -17.00
C LEU A 934 -36.44 -7.67 -15.53
N GLN A 935 -35.48 -7.58 -14.59
CA GLN A 935 -35.71 -7.55 -13.14
C GLN A 935 -34.80 -6.52 -12.45
N PRO A 936 -35.24 -5.27 -12.22
CA PRO A 936 -34.42 -4.21 -11.62
C PRO A 936 -34.27 -4.35 -10.09
N GLU A 937 -33.19 -4.98 -9.63
CA GLU A 937 -32.80 -5.07 -8.22
C GLU A 937 -31.75 -4.01 -7.83
N LYS A 938 -31.95 -3.26 -6.74
CA LYS A 938 -31.03 -2.20 -6.30
C LYS A 938 -29.64 -2.78 -5.99
N GLU A 939 -29.59 -3.87 -5.25
CA GLU A 939 -28.37 -4.47 -4.70
C GLU A 939 -27.43 -5.03 -5.78
N LYS A 940 -27.95 -5.21 -7.00
CA LYS A 940 -27.20 -5.64 -8.19
C LYS A 940 -26.95 -4.50 -9.17
N HIS A 941 -27.91 -3.56 -9.32
CA HIS A 941 -27.95 -2.61 -10.44
C HIS A 941 -27.81 -1.13 -10.04
N GLU A 942 -27.67 -0.81 -8.75
CA GLU A 942 -27.20 0.50 -8.28
C GLU A 942 -25.73 0.70 -8.69
N PHE A 943 -25.45 1.74 -9.49
CA PHE A 943 -24.09 2.23 -9.67
C PHE A 943 -23.68 3.08 -8.46
N TYR A 944 -22.55 2.78 -7.84
CA TYR A 944 -22.06 3.54 -6.69
C TYR A 944 -20.53 3.57 -6.58
N MET A 945 -20.04 4.59 -5.88
CA MET A 945 -18.65 4.80 -5.55
C MET A 945 -18.54 5.29 -4.11
N THR A 946 -17.77 4.60 -3.28
CA THR A 946 -17.50 5.01 -1.90
C THR A 946 -16.14 5.70 -1.82
N LEU A 947 -16.09 6.90 -1.25
CA LEU A 947 -14.88 7.74 -1.16
C LEU A 947 -14.48 7.97 0.29
N GLU A 948 -13.19 7.83 0.64
CA GLU A 948 -12.69 8.33 1.92
C GLU A 948 -12.65 9.86 1.88
N PRO A 949 -13.44 10.58 2.72
CA PRO A 949 -13.70 12.00 2.54
C PRO A 949 -12.47 12.87 2.74
N ASN A 950 -11.52 12.51 3.63
CA ASN A 950 -10.35 13.33 3.85
C ASN A 950 -9.42 13.31 2.63
N ALA A 951 -9.18 12.13 2.02
CA ALA A 951 -8.21 11.92 0.94
C ALA A 951 -8.78 12.03 -0.47
N GLY A 952 -10.09 11.82 -0.68
CA GLY A 952 -10.69 11.78 -2.02
C GLY A 952 -10.33 10.50 -2.80
N VAL A 953 -10.14 9.38 -2.11
CA VAL A 953 -9.72 8.09 -2.70
C VAL A 953 -10.88 7.09 -2.67
N PRO A 954 -11.17 6.37 -3.77
CA PRO A 954 -12.20 5.34 -3.79
C PRO A 954 -11.82 4.12 -2.93
N MET A 955 -12.80 3.59 -2.19
CA MET A 955 -12.65 2.47 -1.25
C MET A 955 -13.36 1.19 -1.74
N ASP A 956 -14.51 1.34 -2.37
CA ASP A 956 -15.36 0.27 -2.92
C ASP A 956 -16.24 0.88 -4.02
N VAL A 957 -16.20 0.29 -5.21
CA VAL A 957 -16.84 0.77 -6.45
C VAL A 957 -17.55 -0.39 -7.11
N GLY A 958 -18.80 -0.20 -7.53
CA GLY A 958 -19.57 -1.27 -8.17
C GLY A 958 -20.83 -0.81 -8.88
N GLY A 959 -21.45 -1.77 -9.58
CA GLY A 959 -22.53 -1.52 -10.52
C GLY A 959 -22.00 -1.16 -11.92
N GLY A 960 -22.92 -0.94 -12.85
CA GLY A 960 -22.58 -0.84 -14.27
C GLY A 960 -23.62 -0.12 -15.10
N PHE A 961 -23.49 -0.24 -16.42
CA PHE A 961 -24.40 0.37 -17.39
C PHE A 961 -24.85 -0.62 -18.45
N GLN A 962 -26.08 -0.44 -18.91
CA GLN A 962 -26.74 -1.22 -19.95
C GLN A 962 -26.77 -0.45 -21.27
N ALA A 963 -26.33 -1.11 -22.33
CA ALA A 963 -26.51 -0.66 -23.71
C ALA A 963 -27.84 -1.20 -24.25
N ASN A 964 -28.65 -0.29 -24.80
CA ASN A 964 -29.96 -0.54 -25.39
C ASN A 964 -29.98 -0.01 -26.82
N TYR A 965 -30.87 -0.55 -27.65
CA TYR A 965 -31.03 -0.12 -29.05
C TYR A 965 -32.46 0.30 -29.33
N LEU A 966 -32.64 1.51 -29.89
CA LEU A 966 -33.95 2.00 -30.32
C LEU A 966 -34.30 1.41 -31.70
N MET A 967 -35.16 0.39 -31.66
CA MET A 967 -35.92 -0.06 -32.82
C MET A 967 -37.06 0.94 -33.08
N GLU A 968 -37.31 1.31 -34.33
CA GLU A 968 -38.46 2.14 -34.71
C GLU A 968 -38.84 1.93 -36.18
N PRO A 969 -40.09 2.21 -36.60
CA PRO A 969 -40.54 1.96 -37.97
C PRO A 969 -39.68 2.69 -39.01
N VAL A 970 -39.27 1.99 -40.07
CA VAL A 970 -38.55 2.59 -41.22
C VAL A 970 -39.44 2.59 -42.46
N SER A 971 -39.98 3.75 -42.80
CA SER A 971 -40.84 3.96 -43.97
C SER A 971 -40.16 3.53 -45.27
N GLY A 972 -40.88 2.76 -46.08
CA GLY A 972 -40.42 2.23 -47.37
C GLY A 972 -39.51 0.98 -47.29
N VAL A 973 -38.98 0.62 -46.12
CA VAL A 973 -38.17 -0.61 -45.94
C VAL A 973 -39.03 -1.72 -45.34
N ALA A 974 -39.47 -2.68 -46.15
CA ALA A 974 -40.52 -3.65 -45.76
C ALA A 974 -40.15 -4.50 -44.52
N LEU A 975 -38.86 -4.78 -44.28
CA LEU A 975 -38.35 -5.49 -43.11
C LEU A 975 -38.63 -4.76 -41.78
N TYR A 976 -38.66 -3.42 -41.80
CA TYR A 976 -38.85 -2.57 -40.62
C TYR A 976 -40.08 -1.66 -40.72
N ALA A 977 -40.93 -1.83 -41.73
CA ALA A 977 -42.12 -1.00 -41.94
C ALA A 977 -43.23 -1.23 -40.90
N ARG A 978 -43.14 -2.28 -40.09
CA ARG A 978 -44.13 -2.67 -39.07
C ARG A 978 -43.52 -3.04 -37.71
N VAL A 979 -42.26 -2.68 -37.41
CA VAL A 979 -41.69 -2.91 -36.07
C VAL A 979 -42.18 -1.80 -35.11
N PRO A 980 -42.57 -2.12 -33.86
CA PRO A 980 -42.94 -1.09 -32.90
C PRO A 980 -41.73 -0.24 -32.50
N ARG A 981 -41.97 0.98 -32.00
CA ARG A 981 -40.94 1.86 -31.45
C ARG A 981 -40.62 1.45 -30.01
N VAL A 982 -39.48 0.79 -29.79
CA VAL A 982 -39.11 0.18 -28.50
C VAL A 982 -37.59 0.19 -28.27
N LEU A 983 -37.17 0.35 -27.01
CA LEU A 983 -35.79 0.12 -26.59
C LEU A 983 -35.59 -1.37 -26.27
N LEU A 984 -34.74 -2.03 -27.06
CA LEU A 984 -34.37 -3.42 -26.87
C LEU A 984 -33.02 -3.49 -26.12
N PRO A 985 -32.91 -4.18 -24.98
CA PRO A 985 -31.66 -4.33 -24.26
C PRO A 985 -30.69 -5.22 -25.06
N LEU A 986 -29.40 -4.85 -25.09
CA LEU A 986 -28.34 -5.60 -25.80
C LEU A 986 -27.44 -6.35 -24.82
N MET A 987 -26.85 -5.60 -23.90
CA MET A 987 -25.96 -6.09 -22.85
C MET A 987 -25.87 -5.07 -21.72
N TRP A 988 -25.45 -5.50 -20.53
CA TRP A 988 -24.89 -4.61 -19.53
C TRP A 988 -23.51 -5.10 -19.08
N ALA A 989 -22.71 -4.18 -18.56
CA ALA A 989 -21.41 -4.52 -18.00
C ALA A 989 -21.13 -3.68 -16.75
N GLU A 990 -20.46 -4.29 -15.79
CA GLU A 990 -19.97 -3.64 -14.58
C GLU A 990 -18.47 -3.85 -14.38
N GLU A 991 -17.87 -2.96 -13.60
CA GLU A 991 -16.49 -3.06 -13.14
C GLU A 991 -16.54 -2.95 -11.60
N ARG A 992 -16.21 -4.05 -10.90
CA ARG A 992 -16.22 -4.09 -9.43
C ARG A 992 -14.81 -4.01 -8.88
N VAL A 993 -14.56 -3.01 -8.04
CA VAL A 993 -13.23 -2.69 -7.50
C VAL A 993 -13.34 -2.36 -6.01
N ARG A 994 -12.76 -3.20 -5.16
CA ARG A 994 -12.72 -3.00 -3.71
C ARG A 994 -11.29 -2.94 -3.22
N VAL A 995 -10.99 -1.95 -2.39
CA VAL A 995 -9.67 -1.74 -1.79
C VAL A 995 -9.37 -2.85 -0.78
N THR A 996 -8.16 -3.41 -0.87
CA THR A 996 -7.69 -4.47 0.05
C THR A 996 -7.40 -3.91 1.45
N GLU A 997 -7.39 -4.76 2.48
CA GLU A 997 -7.16 -4.32 3.86
C GLU A 997 -5.79 -3.65 4.08
N GLU A 998 -4.79 -3.96 3.24
CA GLU A 998 -3.49 -3.30 3.23
C GLU A 998 -3.59 -1.84 2.77
N ILE A 999 -4.15 -1.62 1.58
CA ILE A 999 -4.28 -0.29 0.99
C ILE A 999 -5.24 0.56 1.83
N ALA A 1000 -6.31 -0.06 2.37
CA ALA A 1000 -7.18 0.54 3.36
C ALA A 1000 -6.39 0.97 4.60
N SER A 1001 -5.63 0.09 5.25
CA SER A 1001 -4.82 0.43 6.43
C SER A 1001 -3.88 1.62 6.19
N ASN A 1002 -3.31 1.75 4.99
CA ASN A 1002 -2.47 2.90 4.62
C ASN A 1002 -3.28 4.19 4.46
N ILE A 1003 -4.46 4.15 3.82
CA ILE A 1003 -5.40 5.28 3.76
C ILE A 1003 -5.87 5.67 5.17
N GLY A 1004 -6.10 4.71 6.06
CA GLY A 1004 -6.53 4.92 7.45
C GLY A 1004 -5.54 5.72 8.32
N LEU A 1005 -4.28 5.85 7.92
CA LEU A 1005 -3.32 6.74 8.56
C LEU A 1005 -3.69 8.23 8.38
N VAL A 1006 -4.37 8.59 7.28
CA VAL A 1006 -4.76 9.98 6.97
C VAL A 1006 -5.73 10.54 8.03
N PRO A 1007 -6.91 9.97 8.30
CA PRO A 1007 -7.80 10.46 9.36
C PRO A 1007 -7.18 10.32 10.75
N LEU A 1008 -6.30 9.34 10.99
CA LEU A 1008 -5.57 9.22 12.25
C LEU A 1008 -4.63 10.42 12.50
N ILE A 1009 -3.88 10.88 11.49
CA ILE A 1009 -3.02 12.06 11.60
C ILE A 1009 -3.85 13.33 11.80
N VAL A 1010 -4.98 13.46 11.10
CA VAL A 1010 -5.92 14.59 11.30
C VAL A 1010 -6.43 14.62 12.74
N MET A 1011 -6.87 13.48 13.28
CA MET A 1011 -7.31 13.30 14.67
C MET A 1011 -6.19 13.64 15.67
N LEU A 1012 -4.96 13.14 15.46
CA LEU A 1012 -3.83 13.43 16.35
C LEU A 1012 -3.50 14.93 16.41
N GLY A 1013 -3.61 15.65 15.29
CA GLY A 1013 -3.44 17.11 15.28
C GLY A 1013 -4.56 17.87 15.99
N GLN A 1014 -5.81 17.41 15.90
CA GLN A 1014 -6.93 17.95 16.69
C GLN A 1014 -6.73 17.70 18.19
N VAL A 1015 -6.28 16.50 18.58
CA VAL A 1015 -5.96 16.15 19.98
C VAL A 1015 -4.80 17.00 20.51
N PHE A 1016 -3.71 17.15 19.74
CA PHE A 1016 -2.59 18.03 20.09
C PHE A 1016 -3.02 19.49 20.27
N THR A 1017 -3.90 19.98 19.38
CA THR A 1017 -4.51 21.31 19.49
C THR A 1017 -5.34 21.45 20.75
N GLY A 1018 -6.15 20.43 21.11
CA GLY A 1018 -6.88 20.37 22.37
C GLY A 1018 -5.97 20.40 23.60
N ILE A 1019 -4.82 19.70 23.55
CA ILE A 1019 -3.81 19.71 24.61
C ILE A 1019 -3.16 21.10 24.76
N LEU A 1020 -2.86 21.80 23.66
CA LEU A 1020 -2.34 23.17 23.70
C LEU A 1020 -3.34 24.16 24.31
N LEU A 1021 -4.62 24.07 23.91
CA LEU A 1021 -5.70 24.90 24.47
C LEU A 1021 -5.92 24.60 25.96
N ALA A 1022 -6.02 23.33 26.35
CA ALA A 1022 -6.22 22.93 27.74
C ALA A 1022 -5.02 23.30 28.62
N GLY A 1023 -3.79 23.03 28.17
CA GLY A 1023 -2.57 23.41 28.88
C GLY A 1023 -2.43 24.93 29.01
N GLY A 1024 -2.75 25.68 27.95
CA GLY A 1024 -2.79 27.14 27.95
C GLY A 1024 -3.81 27.69 28.95
N LEU A 1025 -5.04 27.17 28.94
CA LEU A 1025 -6.10 27.52 29.90
C LEU A 1025 -5.74 27.15 31.34
N ILE A 1026 -5.08 26.02 31.56
CA ILE A 1026 -4.57 25.66 32.90
C ILE A 1026 -3.52 26.69 33.35
N CYS A 1027 -2.54 27.04 32.49
CA CYS A 1027 -1.53 28.05 32.81
C CYS A 1027 -2.12 29.44 33.10
N THR A 1028 -3.15 29.86 32.38
CA THR A 1028 -3.77 31.19 32.56
C THR A 1028 -4.81 31.23 33.69
N CYS A 1029 -5.59 30.16 33.94
CA CYS A 1029 -6.66 30.13 34.94
C CYS A 1029 -6.23 29.62 36.34
N TRP A 1030 -5.21 28.76 36.44
CA TRP A 1030 -4.67 28.28 37.72
C TRP A 1030 -4.02 29.42 38.54
N TYR A 1031 -3.52 30.46 37.86
CA TYR A 1031 -2.88 31.61 38.49
C TYR A 1031 -3.85 32.57 39.20
N PRO A 1032 -4.91 33.13 38.55
CA PRO A 1032 -5.88 34.01 39.20
C PRO A 1032 -6.70 33.28 40.25
N THR A 1033 -7.09 32.03 40.05
CA THR A 1033 -7.84 31.25 41.06
C THR A 1033 -7.04 31.03 42.35
N ARG A 1034 -5.72 30.76 42.24
CA ARG A 1034 -4.81 30.70 43.40
C ARG A 1034 -4.61 32.05 44.08
N LYS A 1035 -4.73 33.17 43.34
CA LYS A 1035 -4.70 34.52 43.91
C LYS A 1035 -6.01 34.87 44.62
N LEU A 1036 -7.17 34.58 44.02
CA LEU A 1036 -8.50 34.82 44.58
C LEU A 1036 -8.68 34.04 45.89
N THR A 1037 -8.37 32.74 45.90
CA THR A 1037 -8.44 31.92 47.12
C THR A 1037 -7.51 32.41 48.25
N SER A 1038 -6.33 32.98 47.92
CA SER A 1038 -5.46 33.62 48.92
C SER A 1038 -5.97 34.97 49.45
N LEU A 1039 -6.86 35.65 48.71
CA LEU A 1039 -7.50 36.90 49.13
C LEU A 1039 -8.80 36.65 49.90
N CYS A 1040 -9.58 35.61 49.55
CA CYS A 1040 -10.77 35.20 50.30
C CYS A 1040 -10.41 34.65 51.69
N HIS A 1041 -9.26 33.99 51.84
CA HIS A 1041 -8.69 33.58 53.13
C HIS A 1041 -7.81 34.66 53.79
N SER A 1042 -7.91 35.93 53.38
CA SER A 1042 -7.32 37.05 54.10
C SER A 1042 -8.37 37.72 54.99
N ASP A 1043 -8.10 37.80 56.28
CA ASP A 1043 -9.01 38.44 57.25
C ASP A 1043 -8.90 39.98 57.27
N ASP A 1044 -7.97 40.57 56.50
CA ASP A 1044 -7.81 42.02 56.40
C ASP A 1044 -8.98 42.66 55.59
N PRO A 1045 -9.83 43.50 56.22
CA PRO A 1045 -10.97 44.11 55.54
C PRO A 1045 -10.54 45.17 54.49
N LYS A 1046 -9.34 45.77 54.63
CA LYS A 1046 -8.87 46.82 53.71
C LYS A 1046 -8.52 46.24 52.33
N ALA A 1047 -8.03 45.00 52.29
CA ALA A 1047 -7.76 44.29 51.04
C ALA A 1047 -9.03 44.02 50.23
N LYS A 1048 -10.15 43.73 50.90
CA LYS A 1048 -11.46 43.47 50.27
C LYS A 1048 -12.07 44.74 49.70
N ALA A 1049 -12.00 45.86 50.43
CA ALA A 1049 -12.48 47.17 49.98
C ALA A 1049 -11.71 47.73 48.77
N ALA A 1050 -10.41 47.45 48.64
CA ALA A 1050 -9.59 47.94 47.53
C ALA A 1050 -9.97 47.34 46.16
N VAL A 1051 -10.50 46.11 46.13
CA VAL A 1051 -10.83 45.39 44.88
C VAL A 1051 -12.21 45.80 44.33
N LEU A 1052 -13.12 46.31 45.17
CA LEU A 1052 -14.48 46.72 44.76
C LEU A 1052 -14.58 48.14 44.19
N ARG A 1053 -13.55 48.99 44.38
CA ARG A 1053 -13.57 50.40 43.95
C ARG A 1053 -13.64 50.69 42.43
N PRO A 1054 -13.18 49.84 41.48
CA PRO A 1054 -13.28 50.16 40.05
C PRO A 1054 -14.67 49.88 39.45
N LEU A 1055 -15.62 49.31 40.22
CA LEU A 1055 -16.99 49.02 39.75
C LEU A 1055 -18.01 50.10 40.13
N THR A 1056 -17.62 51.12 40.90
CA THR A 1056 -18.53 52.20 41.37
C THR A 1056 -18.26 53.56 40.74
N SER A 1057 -17.35 53.67 39.77
CA SER A 1057 -16.93 54.93 39.15
C SER A 1057 -17.38 55.12 37.69
N LEU A 1058 -18.36 54.33 37.23
CA LEU A 1058 -18.94 54.42 35.87
C LEU A 1058 -20.47 54.65 35.89
N ALA A 1059 -21.03 54.98 37.05
CA ALA A 1059 -22.46 55.26 37.22
C ALA A 1059 -22.67 56.50 38.10
N VAL A 1060 -22.63 57.69 37.48
CA VAL A 1060 -23.37 58.92 37.83
C VAL A 1060 -22.99 60.01 36.80
N GLY A 1061 -23.99 60.64 36.19
CA GLY A 1061 -23.83 61.66 35.13
C GLY A 1061 -24.21 61.11 33.74
N ALA A 1062 -25.31 61.55 33.10
CA ALA A 1062 -26.35 62.47 33.61
C ALA A 1062 -27.72 62.19 32.99
N SER A 1063 -28.76 62.66 33.68
CA SER A 1063 -30.13 62.89 33.17
C SER A 1063 -30.36 64.42 33.20
N ALA A 1064 -31.31 65.06 32.51
CA ALA A 1064 -32.48 64.56 31.76
C ALA A 1064 -32.89 65.57 30.66
N THR A 1065 -33.57 65.09 29.60
CA THR A 1065 -34.63 65.74 28.77
C THR A 1065 -34.91 64.84 27.56
N GLY A 1066 -36.15 64.56 27.12
CA GLY A 1066 -37.47 64.81 27.70
C GLY A 1066 -38.60 64.33 26.77
N ALA A 1067 -39.74 63.93 27.35
CA ALA A 1067 -41.07 63.75 26.72
C ALA A 1067 -41.31 62.64 25.65
N THR A 1068 -42.09 61.63 26.09
CA THR A 1068 -43.33 61.09 25.45
C THR A 1068 -43.35 60.06 24.29
N LEU A 1069 -44.23 59.06 24.51
CA LEU A 1069 -45.10 58.30 23.59
C LEU A 1069 -44.55 57.15 22.72
N THR A 1070 -44.63 55.95 23.31
CA THR A 1070 -45.27 54.73 22.76
C THR A 1070 -45.25 54.46 21.25
N VAL A 1071 -44.53 53.39 20.85
CA VAL A 1071 -44.97 52.49 19.76
C VAL A 1071 -44.88 51.04 20.24
N GLN A 1072 -46.02 50.35 20.19
CA GLN A 1072 -46.14 48.90 20.24
C GLN A 1072 -46.20 48.38 18.79
N GLN A 1073 -45.72 47.15 18.54
CA GLN A 1073 -45.54 46.53 17.21
C GLN A 1073 -44.27 46.95 16.45
N LEU A 1074 -43.29 46.03 16.36
CA LEU A 1074 -42.56 45.70 15.11
C LEU A 1074 -41.72 44.42 15.28
N PHE A 1075 -42.39 43.32 15.65
CA PHE A 1075 -41.81 41.96 15.57
C PHE A 1075 -42.67 41.10 14.65
N ARG A 1076 -42.18 40.84 13.44
CA ARG A 1076 -42.70 39.83 12.51
C ARG A 1076 -41.56 39.32 11.63
N GLN A 1077 -41.60 38.02 11.32
CA GLN A 1077 -40.70 37.26 10.44
C GLN A 1077 -39.32 36.84 10.99
N ASN A 1078 -39.27 35.55 11.36
CA ASN A 1078 -38.30 34.50 11.04
C ASN A 1078 -36.79 34.68 11.34
N PRO A 1079 -36.20 33.80 12.18
CA PRO A 1079 -34.80 33.40 12.10
C PRO A 1079 -34.60 32.24 11.11
N SER A 1080 -33.34 32.03 10.67
CA SER A 1080 -32.88 30.78 10.04
C SER A 1080 -31.66 30.23 10.81
N HIS A 1081 -31.47 28.90 10.80
CA HIS A 1081 -30.54 28.22 11.70
C HIS A 1081 -29.06 28.32 11.26
N ILE A 1082 -28.17 28.42 12.26
CA ILE A 1082 -26.81 27.88 12.18
C ILE A 1082 -26.68 26.90 13.34
N GLU A 1083 -26.72 25.60 13.05
CA GLU A 1083 -26.69 24.54 14.05
C GLU A 1083 -25.37 23.77 14.00
N ARG A 1084 -24.91 23.28 15.16
CA ARG A 1084 -23.59 22.65 15.31
C ARG A 1084 -23.76 21.14 15.44
N VAL A 1085 -23.09 20.37 14.59
CA VAL A 1085 -22.90 18.93 14.83
C VAL A 1085 -21.54 18.71 15.50
N GLY A 1086 -21.56 18.15 16.70
CA GLY A 1086 -20.39 17.61 17.39
C GLY A 1086 -20.70 16.21 17.88
N VAL A 1087 -19.98 15.21 17.37
CA VAL A 1087 -20.30 13.79 17.61
C VAL A 1087 -20.09 13.43 19.08
N ARG A 1088 -21.13 12.89 19.72
CA ARG A 1088 -21.01 12.10 20.96
C ARG A 1088 -21.01 10.62 20.62
N LEU A 1089 -20.12 9.86 21.23
CA LEU A 1089 -20.16 8.40 21.24
C LEU A 1089 -20.91 7.89 22.48
N LEU A 1090 -21.49 6.70 22.34
CA LEU A 1090 -22.22 5.92 23.35
C LEU A 1090 -23.54 6.54 23.83
N ASP A 1091 -24.65 6.01 23.33
CA ASP A 1091 -25.50 5.19 24.20
C ASP A 1091 -26.25 4.11 23.40
N TYR A 1092 -26.64 3.01 24.06
CA TYR A 1092 -27.22 1.81 23.41
C TYR A 1092 -28.70 1.65 23.78
N ARG A 1093 -29.61 1.77 22.80
CA ARG A 1093 -30.98 1.26 22.97
C ARG A 1093 -31.65 0.84 21.66
N ARG A 1094 -32.37 -0.28 21.73
CA ARG A 1094 -33.08 -0.95 20.64
C ARG A 1094 -34.58 -0.69 20.78
N SER A 1095 -35.17 0.06 19.85
CA SER A 1095 -36.62 0.25 19.75
C SER A 1095 -37.00 0.69 18.33
N SER A 1096 -37.42 -0.28 17.52
CA SER A 1096 -38.04 -0.08 16.20
C SER A 1096 -39.56 -0.02 16.34
N GLY A 1097 -40.23 0.90 15.63
CA GLY A 1097 -41.69 0.95 15.55
C GLY A 1097 -42.21 2.21 14.87
N ILE A 1098 -43.41 2.11 14.28
CA ILE A 1098 -44.10 3.10 13.43
C ILE A 1098 -43.35 3.32 12.10
N GLU A 1099 -43.60 2.57 11.03
CA GLU A 1099 -44.85 2.35 10.25
C GLU A 1099 -45.17 3.50 9.29
N ASP A 1100 -45.03 3.20 8.00
CA ASP A 1100 -45.70 3.91 6.90
C ASP A 1100 -47.22 3.69 6.98
N GLY A 1101 -48.00 4.61 6.42
CA GLY A 1101 -49.45 4.46 6.32
C GLY A 1101 -49.90 4.23 4.89
N ASP A 1102 -50.75 3.23 4.68
CA ASP A 1102 -51.82 3.29 3.67
C ASP A 1102 -53.00 2.38 4.07
N ASP A 1103 -54.15 2.57 3.41
CA ASP A 1103 -55.46 1.98 3.78
C ASP A 1103 -55.57 0.44 3.65
N GLY A 1104 -56.61 -0.19 4.24
CA GLY A 1104 -57.07 -1.46 3.63
C GLY A 1104 -57.99 -2.47 4.33
N SER A 1105 -58.29 -2.40 5.64
CA SER A 1105 -59.33 -3.21 6.34
C SER A 1105 -59.23 -4.76 6.40
N SER A 1106 -59.35 -5.35 7.61
CA SER A 1106 -60.34 -6.40 8.00
C SER A 1106 -59.99 -7.07 9.36
N HIS A 1107 -60.97 -7.70 10.03
CA HIS A 1107 -60.84 -8.24 11.41
C HIS A 1107 -60.58 -9.76 11.45
N GLY A 1108 -59.84 -10.27 12.46
CA GLY A 1108 -59.48 -11.71 12.52
C GLY A 1108 -59.00 -12.37 13.85
N ASN A 1109 -59.18 -11.74 15.03
CA ASN A 1109 -59.17 -12.34 16.39
C ASN A 1109 -58.30 -13.57 16.78
N THR A 1110 -57.52 -13.43 17.89
CA THR A 1110 -57.18 -14.44 18.94
C THR A 1110 -56.34 -15.70 18.62
N SER A 1111 -55.56 -16.33 19.53
CA SER A 1111 -54.94 -15.90 20.81
C SER A 1111 -53.98 -16.96 21.43
N ARG A 1112 -52.93 -16.50 22.13
CA ARG A 1112 -52.30 -17.04 23.37
C ARG A 1112 -51.42 -18.33 23.43
N ASP A 1113 -50.31 -18.14 24.16
CA ASP A 1113 -49.67 -19.00 25.20
C ASP A 1113 -48.83 -20.27 24.83
N ARG A 1114 -47.50 -20.15 25.10
CA ARG A 1114 -46.69 -20.90 26.13
C ARG A 1114 -45.71 -22.05 25.81
N LEU A 1115 -44.62 -22.03 26.62
CA LEU A 1115 -43.60 -23.06 26.95
C LEU A 1115 -42.63 -23.44 25.80
N ILE A 1116 -41.28 -23.43 25.91
CA ILE A 1116 -40.24 -23.79 26.91
C ILE A 1116 -39.56 -25.14 26.57
N GLU A 1117 -38.24 -25.09 26.33
CA GLU A 1117 -37.23 -26.20 26.32
C GLU A 1117 -37.46 -27.37 25.32
N SER A 1118 -36.45 -28.01 24.70
CA SER A 1118 -34.98 -27.88 24.69
C SER A 1118 -34.36 -28.70 23.52
N CYS A 1119 -33.03 -28.65 23.36
CA CYS A 1119 -32.16 -29.64 22.67
C CYS A 1119 -32.46 -30.06 21.21
N SER A 1120 -31.64 -29.52 20.29
CA SER A 1120 -31.16 -30.27 19.11
C SER A 1120 -30.16 -31.35 19.56
N PRO A 1121 -29.95 -32.44 18.78
CA PRO A 1121 -28.79 -32.45 17.88
C PRO A 1121 -29.04 -33.14 16.50
N ASP A 1122 -28.11 -32.95 15.55
CA ASP A 1122 -27.49 -33.96 14.64
C ASP A 1122 -28.39 -34.91 13.77
N VAL A 1123 -28.13 -35.22 12.49
CA VAL A 1123 -27.01 -35.01 11.52
C VAL A 1123 -27.62 -34.95 10.09
N ILE A 1124 -26.93 -34.37 9.08
CA ILE A 1124 -26.59 -34.97 7.75
C ILE A 1124 -26.12 -33.90 6.74
N ILE A 1125 -24.87 -34.07 6.26
CA ILE A 1125 -24.32 -33.83 4.91
C ILE A 1125 -25.05 -32.74 4.07
N SER A 1126 -24.44 -31.62 3.68
CA SER A 1126 -23.14 -31.52 2.98
C SER A 1126 -22.35 -30.23 3.25
#